data_AF-A0A4Y7TI72-F1
#
_entry.id   AF-A0A4Y7TI72-F1
#
_cell.length_a   1.000
_cell.length_b   1.000
_cell.length_c   1.000
_cell.angle_alpha   90.00
_cell.angle_beta   90.00
_cell.angle_gamma   90.00
#
_symmetry.space_group_name_H-M   'P 1'
#
loop_
_entity.id
_entity.type
_entity.pdbx_description
1 polymer ?
#
loop_
_entity_poly.entity_id
_entity_poly.type
_entity_poly.pdbx_seq_one_letter_code
_entity_poly.pdbx_strand_id
1 'polypeptide(L)'
;MYGEFLWQRRWLRRTTAFNNTLPWGDDPKELVKRDGTKYVFMHHIVGNTYPYAAKDWEDDIREIQSKGADAVALNIGSSEWQRERVAQAYAAAASLGTNFKLFYSFDFAEMSCNLDDIVARINLYANHPNQFKVNGKVFVSSYAGDCLGNDGWKSLKSRTNAYIMPFIWGLEGKFGSWDSLDSWYCWGCAYPQGNYDKTTGDDLYYMSQLGSKYATTISAWQFTHFPYKNWYLRGDNWLLNNRWEQLISMRNDLTFVELITWNDFGEGNYFGPTTRGAQPAGTYWADDFPHTAWYDMSAYYIQAFKTGSYPAIQSDIIYFWSKPHPAKAIASADSIGRTPIGGPGEFDWAEDYLWAVAFTTAAAQVTLKMGSSQQTFSVNAGVTKLKLPSAAGKITVQMTRSGQTLIDQTPAGFTYITNPVKYNLNAWVGSATATPGSSSSSTTTATTTSTTTSTSTSTATPTTTSVAGSTWTYEACYDDPTNNRVLQGLTISENTMTISRCLTLCSNEGFVLAGVEYGKECYCGQSLRTGSIVKATSECNMVCAGNANENCGAGNRIAVYSRPTPTTTATSTPTPTTTSISGTTWTYRGCYPDGADQRTLYDGGSTSGQSNTVSQCLASCASKGFALGGVEYGIECFCGSAIRSGVTAVYGSECSQPCAGNANEICGAGNRIGIYERSTSTTTTTPTTTTTTTAPTSTSTFAITGFTPRGCIAEGTSGTRRALTGVSYTRSDVTPQLCNSLCSSFQYSGVENGNECYCGNTLTNNGASGTVIAESNCATPCAGDSSQKCGGGWTVGTSQKTTVTFTALGCYVDGSDRMLRAYTTTLSSSMTTEKCLGICLERGYKLAATQDGRECYCDNQIYKTGSVGNSVSDSACSSKCSGNSAQTCGAGWRNQLYSRP
;
A
#
# COMPACT_ATOMS: atom_id res chain seq x y z
N MET A 1 13.72 -1.68 6.39
CA MET A 1 13.36 -2.82 7.25
C MET A 1 12.87 -4.03 6.44
N TYR A 2 13.43 -4.31 5.25
CA TYR A 2 13.16 -5.53 4.45
C TYR A 2 14.35 -5.78 3.52
N GLY A 3 15.49 -6.13 4.11
CA GLY A 3 16.57 -6.81 3.39
C GLY A 3 16.46 -8.29 3.76
N GLU A 4 16.68 -9.18 2.79
CA GLU A 4 16.69 -10.65 2.92
C GLU A 4 15.39 -11.40 2.63
N PHE A 5 14.94 -11.36 1.36
CA PHE A 5 14.09 -12.41 0.76
C PHE A 5 14.73 -13.10 -0.46
N LEU A 6 16.04 -12.94 -0.68
CA LEU A 6 16.73 -13.40 -1.90
C LEU A 6 17.70 -14.57 -1.69
N TRP A 7 17.29 -15.61 -0.95
CA TRP A 7 18.17 -16.78 -0.70
C TRP A 7 17.51 -18.13 -0.94
N GLN A 8 17.00 -18.41 -2.14
CA GLN A 8 16.56 -19.78 -2.47
C GLN A 8 16.56 -20.13 -3.95
N ARG A 9 17.71 -20.32 -4.62
CA ARG A 9 17.79 -21.21 -5.80
C ARG A 9 19.20 -21.78 -5.99
N ARG A 10 19.58 -22.74 -5.16
CA ARG A 10 20.55 -23.78 -5.53
C ARG A 10 19.92 -25.13 -5.22
N TRP A 11 20.01 -26.04 -6.20
CA TRP A 11 19.57 -27.44 -6.22
C TRP A 11 18.14 -27.68 -6.71
N LEU A 12 18.04 -28.23 -7.92
CA LEU A 12 17.30 -29.45 -8.23
C LEU A 12 17.70 -29.94 -9.63
N ARG A 13 18.64 -30.90 -9.66
CA ARG A 13 18.63 -32.00 -10.64
C ARG A 13 18.92 -33.27 -9.86
N ARG A 14 17.86 -34.03 -9.59
CA ARG A 14 17.78 -35.49 -9.70
C ARG A 14 16.40 -35.91 -9.22
N THR A 15 15.54 -36.26 -10.17
CA THR A 15 14.42 -37.16 -9.91
C THR A 15 14.98 -38.58 -9.80
N THR A 16 14.70 -39.24 -8.68
CA THR A 16 14.25 -40.64 -8.54
C THR A 16 14.56 -41.17 -7.13
N ALA A 17 13.63 -42.00 -6.63
CA ALA A 17 13.67 -42.84 -5.44
C ALA A 17 13.50 -42.13 -4.08
N PHE A 18 12.31 -42.34 -3.50
CA PHE A 18 12.05 -42.37 -2.07
C PHE A 18 13.14 -43.22 -1.37
N ASN A 19 13.75 -42.66 -0.32
CA ASN A 19 14.30 -43.49 0.75
C ASN A 19 14.17 -42.76 2.09
N ASN A 20 13.50 -43.43 3.02
CA ASN A 20 13.26 -43.01 4.40
C ASN A 20 14.57 -42.95 5.17
N THR A 21 14.95 -41.77 5.67
CA THR A 21 15.66 -41.60 6.94
C THR A 21 15.50 -40.16 7.42
N LEU A 22 14.51 -39.93 8.29
CA LEU A 22 14.40 -38.73 9.11
C LEU A 22 15.48 -38.80 10.21
N PRO A 23 16.35 -37.79 10.38
CA PRO A 23 16.94 -37.53 11.69
C PRO A 23 15.96 -36.68 12.52
N TRP A 24 16.06 -36.81 13.85
CA TRP A 24 15.36 -36.09 14.92
C TRP A 24 14.04 -36.73 15.43
N GLY A 25 14.19 -37.69 16.33
CA GLY A 25 13.74 -37.58 17.74
C GLY A 25 12.25 -37.63 18.08
N ASP A 26 11.34 -37.30 17.17
CA ASP A 26 9.89 -37.40 17.42
C ASP A 26 9.31 -38.52 16.56
N ASP A 27 8.47 -39.38 17.15
CA ASP A 27 7.71 -40.37 16.41
C ASP A 27 6.78 -39.64 15.42
N PRO A 28 6.89 -39.85 14.10
CA PRO A 28 5.97 -39.29 13.11
C PRO A 28 4.50 -39.66 13.37
N LYS A 29 4.23 -40.65 14.23
CA LYS A 29 2.90 -41.04 14.71
C LYS A 29 2.37 -40.18 15.87
N GLU A 30 3.20 -39.41 16.58
CA GLU A 30 2.75 -38.57 17.71
C GLU A 30 2.25 -37.17 17.29
N LEU A 31 2.59 -36.72 16.08
CA LEU A 31 2.07 -35.47 15.48
C LEU A 31 0.71 -35.64 14.80
N VAL A 32 0.03 -36.75 15.06
CA VAL A 32 -1.13 -37.20 14.31
C VAL A 32 -2.38 -37.12 15.18
N LYS A 33 -3.20 -36.10 14.96
CA LYS A 33 -4.63 -36.38 14.74
C LYS A 33 -4.77 -36.55 13.23
N ARG A 34 -4.56 -37.76 12.70
CA ARG A 34 -4.85 -38.10 11.30
C ARG A 34 -5.84 -39.24 11.30
N ASP A 35 -7.04 -38.91 11.74
CA ASP A 35 -8.26 -39.50 11.18
C ASP A 35 -8.50 -39.00 9.73
N GLY A 36 -7.65 -38.10 9.20
CA GLY A 36 -7.80 -37.48 7.89
C GLY A 36 -8.51 -36.12 7.93
N THR A 37 -8.86 -35.61 9.11
CA THR A 37 -9.53 -34.32 9.29
C THR A 37 -8.68 -33.16 8.77
N LYS A 38 -9.36 -32.22 8.08
CA LYS A 38 -8.78 -30.99 7.56
C LYS A 38 -9.40 -29.80 8.29
N TYR A 39 -8.57 -28.84 8.65
CA TYR A 39 -8.98 -27.67 9.41
C TYR A 39 -8.82 -26.40 8.59
N VAL A 40 -9.81 -25.52 8.71
CA VAL A 40 -9.80 -24.20 8.10
C VAL A 40 -9.96 -23.16 9.20
N PHE A 41 -9.04 -22.20 9.28
CA PHE A 41 -9.06 -21.12 10.26
C PHE A 41 -9.35 -19.79 9.59
N MET A 42 -9.91 -18.85 10.37
CA MET A 42 -10.09 -17.46 9.95
C MET A 42 -9.23 -16.56 10.82
N HIS A 43 -8.33 -15.79 10.20
CA HIS A 43 -7.50 -14.82 10.91
C HIS A 43 -8.30 -13.58 11.28
N HIS A 44 -8.22 -13.11 12.53
CA HIS A 44 -9.02 -11.99 13.03
C HIS A 44 -8.15 -11.01 13.81
N ILE A 45 -8.11 -9.75 13.35
CA ILE A 45 -7.31 -8.68 13.93
C ILE A 45 -8.03 -8.14 15.16
N VAL A 46 -7.59 -8.54 16.36
CA VAL A 46 -8.16 -8.04 17.62
C VAL A 46 -7.93 -6.53 17.77
N GLY A 47 -6.83 -6.00 17.20
CA GLY A 47 -6.56 -4.56 17.12
C GLY A 47 -7.67 -3.74 16.45
N ASN A 48 -8.50 -4.35 15.61
CA ASN A 48 -9.61 -3.67 14.92
C ASN A 48 -10.95 -3.81 15.68
N THR A 49 -10.94 -4.35 16.90
CA THR A 49 -12.16 -4.66 17.67
C THR A 49 -12.39 -3.73 18.85
N TYR A 50 -11.67 -2.60 18.94
CA TYR A 50 -11.88 -1.61 20.00
C TYR A 50 -13.37 -1.24 20.21
N PRO A 51 -14.19 -1.00 19.16
CA PRO A 51 -15.59 -0.64 19.33
C PRO A 51 -16.53 -1.85 19.50
N TYR A 52 -16.03 -3.10 19.45
CA TYR A 52 -16.90 -4.27 19.51
C TYR A 52 -17.66 -4.34 20.84
N ALA A 53 -18.96 -4.60 20.73
CA ALA A 53 -19.79 -5.14 21.80
C ALA A 53 -19.77 -6.68 21.77
N ALA A 54 -20.33 -7.30 22.81
CA ALA A 54 -20.47 -8.76 22.86
C ALA A 54 -21.25 -9.33 21.66
N LYS A 55 -22.27 -8.61 21.19
CA LYS A 55 -23.07 -9.00 20.02
C LYS A 55 -22.26 -9.02 18.73
N ASP A 56 -21.31 -8.11 18.56
CA ASP A 56 -20.45 -8.09 17.38
C ASP A 56 -19.56 -9.34 17.31
N TRP A 57 -19.01 -9.76 18.46
CA TRP A 57 -18.28 -11.03 18.59
C TRP A 57 -19.16 -12.24 18.29
N GLU A 58 -20.38 -12.26 18.83
CA GLU A 58 -21.33 -13.34 18.56
C GLU A 58 -21.68 -13.44 17.08
N ASP A 59 -21.91 -12.31 16.41
CA ASP A 59 -22.24 -12.25 14.99
C ASP A 59 -21.05 -12.67 14.12
N ASP A 60 -19.83 -12.25 14.45
CA ASP A 60 -18.62 -12.70 13.77
C ASP A 60 -18.47 -14.21 13.87
N ILE A 61 -18.58 -14.76 15.08
CA ILE A 61 -18.45 -16.19 15.30
C ILE A 61 -19.56 -16.96 14.57
N ARG A 62 -20.80 -16.45 14.55
CA ARG A 62 -21.91 -17.04 13.79
C ARG A 62 -21.65 -17.04 12.29
N GLU A 63 -21.22 -15.91 11.73
CA GLU A 63 -20.97 -15.78 10.30
C GLU A 63 -19.77 -16.63 9.86
N ILE A 64 -18.65 -16.54 10.58
CA ILE A 64 -17.44 -17.31 10.29
C ILE A 64 -17.74 -18.82 10.34
N GLN A 65 -18.35 -19.32 11.42
CA GLN A 65 -18.62 -20.75 11.52
C GLN A 65 -19.62 -21.26 10.48
N SER A 66 -20.54 -20.40 10.01
CA SER A 66 -21.60 -20.80 9.06
C SER A 66 -21.10 -21.30 7.70
N LYS A 67 -19.84 -20.98 7.35
CA LYS A 67 -19.20 -21.36 6.08
C LYS A 67 -18.13 -22.44 6.23
N GLY A 68 -18.03 -23.05 7.42
CA GLY A 68 -17.25 -24.25 7.65
C GLY A 68 -15.82 -24.04 8.17
N ALA A 69 -15.44 -22.81 8.53
CA ALA A 69 -14.26 -22.57 9.35
C ALA A 69 -14.42 -23.26 10.71
N ASP A 70 -13.31 -23.72 11.28
CA ASP A 70 -13.25 -24.49 12.52
C ASP A 70 -12.86 -23.64 13.72
N ALA A 71 -12.08 -22.58 13.49
CA ALA A 71 -11.63 -21.68 14.52
C ALA A 71 -11.32 -20.27 14.02
N VAL A 72 -11.31 -19.31 14.93
CA VAL A 72 -10.69 -17.99 14.73
C VAL A 72 -9.29 -17.95 15.36
N ALA A 73 -8.32 -17.49 14.57
CA ALA A 73 -6.99 -17.11 15.03
C ALA A 73 -7.05 -15.65 15.51
N LEU A 74 -7.02 -15.45 16.83
CA LEU A 74 -7.12 -14.12 17.46
C LEU A 74 -5.75 -13.43 17.41
N ASN A 75 -5.52 -12.61 16.39
CA ASN A 75 -4.32 -11.81 16.21
C ASN A 75 -4.29 -10.68 17.26
N ILE A 76 -3.34 -10.75 18.19
CA ILE A 76 -3.26 -9.85 19.34
C ILE A 76 -1.90 -9.15 19.42
N GLY A 77 -1.94 -7.83 19.63
CA GLY A 77 -0.77 -6.98 19.91
C GLY A 77 -0.61 -6.63 21.39
N SER A 78 0.21 -5.61 21.67
CA SER A 78 0.66 -5.27 23.03
C SER A 78 -0.36 -4.54 23.90
N SER A 79 -1.37 -3.90 23.31
CA SER A 79 -2.29 -3.02 24.06
C SER A 79 -3.14 -3.80 25.06
N GLU A 80 -3.25 -3.27 26.29
CA GLU A 80 -3.96 -3.93 27.39
C GLU A 80 -5.43 -4.24 27.09
N TRP A 81 -6.14 -3.30 26.48
CA TRP A 81 -7.56 -3.46 26.15
C TRP A 81 -7.84 -4.63 25.19
N GLN A 82 -6.85 -5.04 24.38
CA GLN A 82 -7.02 -6.20 23.48
C GLN A 82 -7.19 -7.51 24.27
N ARG A 83 -6.66 -7.60 25.50
CA ARG A 83 -6.90 -8.75 26.39
C ARG A 83 -8.37 -8.88 26.75
N GLU A 84 -9.04 -7.77 27.02
CA GLU A 84 -10.49 -7.76 27.28
C GLU A 84 -11.28 -8.20 26.06
N ARG A 85 -10.86 -7.79 24.87
CA ARG A 85 -11.50 -8.21 23.61
C ARG A 85 -11.38 -9.72 23.38
N VAL A 86 -10.23 -10.32 23.70
CA VAL A 86 -10.08 -11.79 23.66
C VAL A 86 -10.98 -12.47 24.70
N ALA A 87 -11.09 -11.92 25.91
CA ALA A 87 -12.02 -12.46 26.91
C ALA A 87 -13.48 -12.41 26.42
N GLN A 88 -13.88 -11.32 25.76
CA GLN A 88 -15.21 -11.19 25.15
C GLN A 88 -15.41 -12.18 24.00
N ALA A 89 -14.40 -12.43 23.17
CA ALA A 89 -14.48 -13.43 22.10
C ALA A 89 -14.73 -14.85 22.67
N TYR A 90 -14.01 -15.25 23.72
CA TYR A 90 -14.24 -16.54 24.39
C TYR A 90 -15.60 -16.61 25.07
N ALA A 91 -16.05 -15.52 25.70
CA ALA A 91 -17.38 -15.44 26.30
C ALA A 91 -18.49 -15.55 25.25
N ALA A 92 -18.33 -14.90 24.09
CA ALA A 92 -19.25 -15.00 22.96
C ALA A 92 -19.28 -16.42 22.37
N ALA A 93 -18.13 -17.07 22.19
CA ALA A 93 -18.08 -18.46 21.74
C ALA A 93 -18.82 -19.41 22.71
N ALA A 94 -18.69 -19.17 24.01
CA ALA A 94 -19.40 -19.92 25.05
C ALA A 94 -20.90 -19.62 25.08
N SER A 95 -21.31 -18.35 24.94
CA SER A 95 -22.73 -17.93 24.96
C SER A 95 -23.52 -18.51 23.80
N LEU A 96 -22.88 -18.64 22.64
CA LEU A 96 -23.47 -19.26 21.45
C LEU A 96 -23.71 -20.77 21.61
N GLY A 97 -23.04 -21.42 22.57
CA GLY A 97 -23.14 -22.85 22.82
C GLY A 97 -22.67 -23.72 21.64
N THR A 98 -21.85 -23.18 20.73
CA THR A 98 -21.35 -23.94 19.58
C THR A 98 -20.00 -24.57 19.87
N ASN A 99 -19.63 -25.58 19.07
CA ASN A 99 -18.32 -26.20 19.14
C ASN A 99 -17.23 -25.39 18.43
N PHE A 100 -17.53 -24.20 17.92
CA PHE A 100 -16.58 -23.35 17.23
C PHE A 100 -15.44 -22.94 18.17
N LYS A 101 -14.21 -22.92 17.64
CA LYS A 101 -13.02 -22.77 18.47
C LYS A 101 -12.33 -21.42 18.25
N LEU A 102 -11.46 -21.08 19.18
CA LEU A 102 -10.61 -19.89 19.17
C LEU A 102 -9.20 -20.31 19.58
N PHE A 103 -8.19 -19.57 19.14
CA PHE A 103 -6.83 -19.69 19.66
C PHE A 103 -6.08 -18.37 19.50
N TYR A 104 -5.00 -18.21 20.27
CA TYR A 104 -4.12 -17.06 20.14
C TYR A 104 -3.25 -17.14 18.89
N SER A 105 -3.23 -16.05 18.13
CA SER A 105 -2.18 -15.71 17.18
C SER A 105 -1.43 -14.49 17.70
N PHE A 106 -0.24 -14.66 18.29
CA PHE A 106 0.50 -13.51 18.81
C PHE A 106 1.11 -12.70 17.68
N ASP A 107 0.92 -11.38 17.67
CA ASP A 107 1.53 -10.50 16.68
C ASP A 107 2.82 -9.87 17.23
N PHE A 108 3.94 -10.57 17.05
CA PHE A 108 5.24 -10.12 17.54
C PHE A 108 5.84 -8.96 16.73
N ALA A 109 5.17 -8.49 15.67
CA ALA A 109 5.49 -7.20 15.06
C ALA A 109 4.93 -6.02 15.90
N GLU A 110 3.86 -6.26 16.68
CA GLU A 110 3.14 -5.25 17.47
C GLU A 110 3.24 -5.48 19.00
N MET A 111 4.00 -6.50 19.43
CA MET A 111 4.23 -6.81 20.84
C MET A 111 5.61 -7.41 21.12
N SER A 112 6.07 -7.30 22.37
CA SER A 112 7.34 -7.89 22.78
C SER A 112 7.25 -9.42 22.98
N CYS A 113 8.36 -10.12 22.74
CA CYS A 113 8.52 -11.55 23.02
C CYS A 113 8.66 -11.87 24.54
N ASN A 114 7.81 -11.29 25.39
CA ASN A 114 7.83 -11.58 26.83
C ASN A 114 7.25 -12.96 27.12
N LEU A 115 8.11 -13.96 27.29
CA LEU A 115 7.72 -15.35 27.47
C LEU A 115 6.75 -15.58 28.65
N ASP A 116 6.93 -14.89 29.78
CA ASP A 116 6.06 -15.08 30.95
C ASP A 116 4.64 -14.57 30.70
N ASP A 117 4.50 -13.41 30.06
CA ASP A 117 3.20 -12.86 29.64
C ASP A 117 2.50 -13.80 28.64
N ILE A 118 3.22 -14.28 27.63
CA ILE A 118 2.67 -15.17 26.61
C ILE A 118 2.20 -16.50 27.25
N VAL A 119 3.01 -17.10 28.13
CA VAL A 119 2.64 -18.33 28.86
C VAL A 119 1.40 -18.10 29.72
N ALA A 120 1.33 -16.98 30.43
CA ALA A 120 0.17 -16.65 31.27
C ALA A 120 -1.11 -16.56 30.43
N ARG A 121 -1.05 -15.90 29.27
CA ARG A 121 -2.20 -15.77 28.34
C ARG A 121 -2.65 -17.11 27.79
N ILE A 122 -1.73 -17.96 27.35
CA ILE A 122 -2.07 -19.29 26.84
C ILE A 122 -2.75 -20.12 27.94
N ASN A 123 -2.19 -20.13 29.15
CA ASN A 123 -2.71 -20.93 30.26
C ASN A 123 -4.09 -20.45 30.75
N LEU A 124 -4.44 -19.17 30.56
CA LEU A 124 -5.75 -18.62 30.91
C LEU A 124 -6.91 -19.34 30.19
N TYR A 125 -6.73 -19.70 28.91
CA TYR A 125 -7.77 -20.35 28.11
C TYR A 125 -7.48 -21.81 27.79
N ALA A 126 -6.37 -22.37 28.28
CA ALA A 126 -5.95 -23.75 28.00
C ALA A 126 -7.04 -24.80 28.28
N ASN A 127 -7.91 -24.58 29.28
CA ASN A 127 -9.01 -25.48 29.64
C ASN A 127 -10.40 -24.98 29.20
N HIS A 128 -10.47 -23.87 28.48
CA HIS A 128 -11.74 -23.34 28.00
C HIS A 128 -12.36 -24.27 26.94
N PRO A 129 -13.68 -24.54 26.97
CA PRO A 129 -14.32 -25.47 26.03
C PRO A 129 -14.19 -25.05 24.56
N ASN A 130 -14.10 -23.75 24.28
CA ASN A 130 -13.87 -23.21 22.94
C ASN A 130 -12.39 -23.03 22.56
N GLN A 131 -11.43 -23.46 23.37
CA GLN A 131 -10.01 -23.43 22.97
C GLN A 131 -9.75 -24.49 21.89
N PHE A 132 -9.16 -24.11 20.76
CA PHE A 132 -8.74 -25.07 19.74
C PHE A 132 -7.56 -25.89 20.26
N LYS A 133 -7.63 -27.20 20.06
CA LYS A 133 -6.61 -28.16 20.51
C LYS A 133 -6.32 -29.20 19.44
N VAL A 134 -5.05 -29.58 19.34
CA VAL A 134 -4.58 -30.69 18.50
C VAL A 134 -3.99 -31.74 19.42
N ASN A 135 -4.53 -32.97 19.41
CA ASN A 135 -4.09 -34.04 20.31
C ASN A 135 -4.06 -33.66 21.80
N GLY A 136 -5.04 -32.85 22.24
CA GLY A 136 -5.12 -32.36 23.61
C GLY A 136 -4.16 -31.20 23.94
N LYS A 137 -3.24 -30.84 23.04
CA LYS A 137 -2.33 -29.70 23.16
C LYS A 137 -3.02 -28.40 22.77
N VAL A 138 -2.75 -27.32 23.49
CA VAL A 138 -3.33 -25.99 23.22
C VAL A 138 -2.73 -25.44 21.94
N PHE A 139 -3.55 -25.13 20.93
CA PHE A 139 -3.04 -24.60 19.68
C PHE A 139 -2.65 -23.13 19.83
N VAL A 140 -1.47 -22.76 19.32
CA VAL A 140 -0.95 -21.40 19.34
C VAL A 140 -0.26 -21.12 18.00
N SER A 141 -0.57 -19.97 17.41
CA SER A 141 0.14 -19.43 16.26
C SER A 141 0.74 -18.06 16.58
N SER A 142 1.46 -17.50 15.60
CA SER A 142 1.92 -16.13 15.65
C SER A 142 2.18 -15.59 14.25
N TYR A 143 2.23 -14.26 14.17
CA TYR A 143 2.95 -13.55 13.12
C TYR A 143 4.28 -13.07 13.70
N ALA A 144 5.38 -13.40 13.03
CA ALA A 144 6.75 -13.31 13.56
C ALA A 144 6.97 -14.15 14.84
N GLY A 145 8.05 -13.87 15.58
CA GLY A 145 8.41 -14.58 16.82
C GLY A 145 9.83 -15.15 16.83
N ASP A 146 10.68 -14.71 15.91
CA ASP A 146 12.12 -14.97 15.90
C ASP A 146 12.81 -14.45 17.17
N CYS A 147 12.28 -13.40 17.81
CA CYS A 147 12.82 -12.88 19.08
C CYS A 147 12.76 -13.86 20.26
N LEU A 148 11.93 -14.91 20.22
CA LEU A 148 11.98 -15.99 21.20
C LEU A 148 13.14 -16.96 20.94
N GLY A 149 13.58 -17.06 19.69
CA GLY A 149 14.48 -18.12 19.23
C GLY A 149 13.90 -19.53 19.44
N ASN A 150 14.63 -20.56 18.99
CA ASN A 150 14.18 -21.94 19.13
C ASN A 150 13.99 -22.34 20.62
N ASP A 151 14.86 -21.86 21.52
CA ASP A 151 14.80 -22.19 22.95
C ASP A 151 13.61 -21.52 23.66
N GLY A 152 13.25 -20.28 23.29
CA GLY A 152 12.07 -19.63 23.84
C GLY A 152 10.78 -20.37 23.46
N TRP A 153 10.68 -20.82 22.20
CA TRP A 153 9.55 -21.65 21.75
C TRP A 153 9.53 -23.03 22.45
N LYS A 154 10.69 -23.67 22.69
CA LYS A 154 10.76 -24.90 23.52
C LYS A 154 10.25 -24.66 24.94
N SER A 155 10.71 -23.56 25.55
CA SER A 155 10.30 -23.19 26.91
C SER A 155 8.79 -22.94 26.98
N LEU A 156 8.24 -22.19 26.01
CA LEU A 156 6.80 -21.98 25.88
C LEU A 156 6.03 -23.31 25.83
N LYS A 157 6.45 -24.25 24.96
CA LYS A 157 5.83 -25.59 24.86
C LYS A 157 5.86 -26.34 26.18
N SER A 158 7.02 -26.38 26.85
CA SER A 158 7.18 -27.08 28.12
C SER A 158 6.28 -26.52 29.23
N ARG A 159 5.98 -25.21 29.20
CA ARG A 159 5.22 -24.50 30.22
C ARG A 159 3.71 -24.46 29.98
N THR A 160 3.26 -24.82 28.77
CA THR A 160 1.85 -24.67 28.33
C THR A 160 1.27 -25.93 27.69
N ASN A 161 2.10 -26.93 27.37
CA ASN A 161 1.73 -28.08 26.55
C ASN A 161 1.08 -27.65 25.22
N ALA A 162 1.62 -26.61 24.59
CA ALA A 162 1.09 -26.05 23.35
C ALA A 162 1.54 -26.83 22.10
N TYR A 163 0.69 -26.79 21.07
CA TYR A 163 0.99 -27.12 19.68
C TYR A 163 1.33 -25.81 18.96
N ILE A 164 2.54 -25.70 18.43
CA ILE A 164 3.10 -24.44 17.93
C ILE A 164 3.12 -24.43 16.40
N MET A 165 2.37 -23.50 15.81
CA MET A 165 2.31 -23.23 14.37
C MET A 165 2.51 -21.73 14.08
N PRO A 166 3.72 -21.19 14.23
CA PRO A 166 3.97 -19.78 14.00
C PRO A 166 4.28 -19.54 12.52
N PHE A 167 4.22 -18.28 12.13
CA PHE A 167 4.90 -17.79 10.95
C PHE A 167 6.10 -16.98 11.41
N ILE A 168 7.29 -17.45 11.04
CA ILE A 168 8.57 -16.80 11.36
C ILE A 168 9.35 -16.66 10.06
N TRP A 169 9.83 -15.45 9.81
CA TRP A 169 10.62 -15.11 8.63
C TRP A 169 12.02 -15.72 8.67
N GLY A 170 12.60 -16.01 7.51
CA GLY A 170 14.02 -16.38 7.39
C GLY A 170 14.35 -17.81 7.84
N LEU A 171 13.34 -18.66 8.07
CA LEU A 171 13.51 -20.07 8.44
C LEU A 171 13.75 -20.99 7.24
N GLU A 172 13.65 -20.44 6.05
CA GLU A 172 14.00 -21.05 4.78
C GLU A 172 15.37 -21.74 4.81
N GLY A 173 15.41 -23.04 4.54
CA GLY A 173 16.62 -23.87 4.60
C GLY A 173 17.09 -24.23 6.02
N LYS A 174 16.42 -23.71 7.05
CA LYS A 174 16.79 -23.86 8.47
C LYS A 174 15.73 -24.57 9.31
N PHE A 175 14.59 -24.98 8.75
CA PHE A 175 13.52 -25.65 9.50
C PHE A 175 13.99 -26.87 10.30
N GLY A 176 15.01 -27.61 9.83
CA GLY A 176 15.58 -28.75 10.55
C GLY A 176 16.26 -28.39 11.88
N SER A 177 16.64 -27.13 12.10
CA SER A 177 17.17 -26.64 13.38
C SER A 177 16.11 -26.03 14.30
N TRP A 178 14.84 -26.06 13.89
CA TRP A 178 13.68 -25.51 14.61
C TRP A 178 12.75 -26.63 15.06
N ASP A 179 13.32 -27.58 15.81
CA ASP A 179 12.61 -28.70 16.45
C ASP A 179 11.56 -28.26 17.49
N SER A 180 11.57 -27.00 17.92
CA SER A 180 10.48 -26.43 18.73
C SER A 180 9.14 -26.41 18.00
N LEU A 181 9.11 -26.34 16.67
CA LEU A 181 7.89 -26.13 15.89
C LEU A 181 7.16 -27.45 15.59
N ASP A 182 5.89 -27.54 15.95
CA ASP A 182 5.03 -28.67 15.56
C ASP A 182 4.56 -28.52 14.11
N SER A 183 4.31 -27.28 13.69
CA SER A 183 4.02 -26.91 12.30
C SER A 183 4.53 -25.50 12.01
N TRP A 184 4.48 -25.10 10.75
CA TRP A 184 4.76 -23.73 10.31
C TRP A 184 3.85 -23.41 9.14
N TYR A 185 3.29 -22.21 9.12
CA TYR A 185 2.40 -21.78 8.05
C TYR A 185 3.01 -20.66 7.22
N CYS A 186 2.82 -20.73 5.91
CA CYS A 186 3.33 -19.71 4.99
C CYS A 186 2.36 -18.54 4.84
N TRP A 187 2.62 -17.40 5.48
CA TRP A 187 1.78 -16.20 5.37
C TRP A 187 1.68 -15.67 3.94
N GLY A 188 2.83 -15.50 3.26
CA GLY A 188 2.91 -14.96 1.90
C GLY A 188 2.36 -15.88 0.81
N CYS A 189 2.12 -17.17 1.11
CA CYS A 189 1.63 -18.15 0.14
C CYS A 189 0.15 -17.95 -0.23
N ALA A 190 -0.55 -16.96 0.32
CA ALA A 190 -1.86 -16.54 -0.16
C ALA A 190 -1.80 -15.83 -1.53
N TYR A 191 -0.68 -15.15 -1.85
CA TYR A 191 -0.59 -14.23 -2.99
C TYR A 191 0.56 -14.59 -3.94
N PRO A 192 0.48 -14.23 -5.23
CA PRO A 192 1.65 -14.25 -6.10
C PRO A 192 2.67 -13.22 -5.64
N GLN A 193 3.95 -13.60 -5.63
CA GLN A 193 5.07 -12.74 -5.22
C GLN A 193 5.64 -11.94 -6.42
N GLY A 194 4.76 -11.49 -7.31
CA GLY A 194 5.11 -10.80 -8.55
C GLY A 194 3.94 -10.70 -9.53
N ASN A 195 4.20 -10.11 -10.70
CA ASN A 195 3.21 -9.98 -11.78
C ASN A 195 3.02 -11.30 -12.56
N TYR A 196 2.55 -12.33 -11.88
CA TYR A 196 2.21 -13.63 -12.45
C TYR A 196 1.09 -14.26 -11.63
N ASP A 197 0.47 -15.32 -12.16
CA ASP A 197 -0.60 -16.02 -11.46
C ASP A 197 -0.04 -16.84 -10.30
N LYS A 198 -0.78 -16.92 -9.19
CA LYS A 198 -0.39 -17.78 -8.08
C LYS A 198 -0.32 -19.24 -8.55
N THR A 199 0.73 -19.94 -8.14
CA THR A 199 0.94 -21.38 -8.38
C THR A 199 1.16 -22.09 -7.04
N THR A 200 1.36 -23.41 -7.08
CA THR A 200 1.75 -24.23 -5.93
C THR A 200 3.27 -24.33 -5.73
N GLY A 201 4.06 -23.55 -6.46
CA GLY A 201 5.53 -23.72 -6.47
C GLY A 201 6.19 -23.43 -5.12
N ASP A 202 5.75 -22.38 -4.43
CA ASP A 202 6.14 -22.05 -3.06
C ASP A 202 5.63 -23.09 -2.06
N ASP A 203 4.39 -23.57 -2.19
CA ASP A 203 3.85 -24.66 -1.36
C ASP A 203 4.73 -25.90 -1.43
N LEU A 204 4.99 -26.40 -2.64
CA LEU A 204 5.83 -27.57 -2.87
C LEU A 204 7.25 -27.36 -2.33
N TYR A 205 7.77 -26.14 -2.42
CA TYR A 205 9.05 -25.78 -1.85
C TYR A 205 9.07 -25.90 -0.31
N TYR A 206 8.09 -25.32 0.39
CA TYR A 206 8.03 -25.41 1.85
C TYR A 206 7.69 -26.83 2.32
N MET A 207 6.80 -27.53 1.61
CA MET A 207 6.50 -28.94 1.86
C MET A 207 7.74 -29.83 1.71
N SER A 208 8.65 -29.52 0.78
CA SER A 208 9.89 -30.29 0.63
C SER A 208 10.80 -30.23 1.87
N GLN A 209 10.64 -29.23 2.72
CA GLN A 209 11.43 -29.04 3.95
C GLN A 209 10.69 -29.46 5.21
N LEU A 210 9.38 -29.21 5.27
CA LEU A 210 8.54 -29.42 6.44
C LEU A 210 7.75 -30.74 6.38
N GLY A 211 7.62 -31.33 5.19
CA GLY A 211 6.70 -32.44 4.95
C GLY A 211 5.29 -32.09 5.40
N SER A 212 4.71 -32.95 6.22
CA SER A 212 3.36 -32.77 6.78
C SER A 212 3.22 -31.69 7.84
N LYS A 213 4.33 -31.07 8.28
CA LYS A 213 4.32 -29.92 9.20
C LYS A 213 3.97 -28.60 8.49
N TYR A 214 3.81 -28.64 7.17
CA TYR A 214 3.45 -27.48 6.36
C TYR A 214 1.97 -27.13 6.48
N ALA A 215 1.71 -25.84 6.69
CA ALA A 215 0.42 -25.21 6.57
C ALA A 215 0.54 -23.98 5.65
N THR A 216 -0.58 -23.48 5.15
CA THR A 216 -0.58 -22.33 4.23
C THR A 216 -1.78 -21.43 4.44
N THR A 217 -1.67 -20.22 3.92
CA THR A 217 -2.76 -19.25 3.88
C THR A 217 -3.45 -19.22 2.52
N ILE A 218 -4.63 -18.61 2.52
CA ILE A 218 -5.39 -18.21 1.33
C ILE A 218 -5.98 -16.81 1.55
N SER A 219 -6.06 -16.03 0.48
CA SER A 219 -6.72 -14.73 0.48
C SER A 219 -7.22 -14.36 -0.91
N ALA A 220 -7.95 -13.25 -0.98
CA ALA A 220 -8.38 -12.60 -2.20
C ALA A 220 -7.42 -11.44 -2.55
N TRP A 221 -7.93 -10.21 -2.68
CA TRP A 221 -7.13 -9.04 -3.06
C TRP A 221 -6.44 -8.45 -1.83
N GLN A 222 -5.32 -7.78 -2.02
CA GLN A 222 -4.69 -7.00 -0.96
C GLN A 222 -4.23 -5.66 -1.52
N PHE A 223 -4.68 -4.59 -0.87
CA PHE A 223 -4.42 -3.22 -1.25
C PHE A 223 -4.27 -2.35 -0.02
N THR A 224 -3.20 -1.56 0.01
CA THR A 224 -2.92 -0.58 1.06
C THR A 224 -2.58 0.76 0.43
N HIS A 225 -3.02 1.85 1.06
CA HIS A 225 -2.78 3.19 0.54
C HIS A 225 -2.55 4.22 1.65
N PHE A 226 -1.61 3.90 2.54
CA PHE A 226 -1.09 4.79 3.57
C PHE A 226 0.22 5.44 3.12
N PRO A 227 0.58 6.64 3.64
CA PRO A 227 1.86 7.30 3.33
C PRO A 227 3.12 6.47 3.69
N TYR A 228 2.97 5.47 4.56
CA TYR A 228 4.04 4.57 5.01
C TYR A 228 3.85 3.12 4.54
N LYS A 229 2.72 2.80 3.90
CA LYS A 229 2.35 1.46 3.44
C LYS A 229 1.39 1.59 2.26
N ASN A 230 1.95 1.53 1.05
CA ASN A 230 1.25 1.80 -0.20
C ASN A 230 1.62 0.73 -1.22
N TRP A 231 0.77 -0.25 -1.49
CA TRP A 231 1.07 -1.31 -2.47
C TRP A 231 -0.16 -2.14 -2.80
N TYR A 232 -0.07 -2.90 -3.88
CA TYR A 232 -1.10 -3.83 -4.36
C TYR A 232 -0.50 -5.20 -4.62
N LEU A 233 -1.00 -6.25 -3.94
CA LEU A 233 -0.70 -7.63 -4.32
C LEU A 233 -1.79 -8.15 -5.25
N ARG A 234 -1.35 -8.79 -6.33
CA ARG A 234 -2.22 -9.19 -7.44
C ARG A 234 -3.23 -10.23 -6.99
N GLY A 235 -4.50 -9.83 -7.00
CA GLY A 235 -5.64 -10.72 -6.79
C GLY A 235 -6.45 -11.02 -8.05
N ASP A 236 -5.99 -10.52 -9.20
CA ASP A 236 -6.57 -10.77 -10.52
C ASP A 236 -6.60 -12.26 -10.89
N ASN A 237 -7.25 -12.56 -12.01
CA ASN A 237 -7.37 -13.92 -12.56
C ASN A 237 -7.96 -14.91 -11.54
N TRP A 238 -9.02 -14.50 -10.84
CA TRP A 238 -9.73 -15.30 -9.84
C TRP A 238 -8.81 -15.92 -8.77
N LEU A 239 -7.89 -15.14 -8.20
CA LEU A 239 -6.91 -15.61 -7.21
C LEU A 239 -7.56 -16.50 -6.14
N LEU A 240 -8.63 -16.04 -5.49
CA LEU A 240 -9.30 -16.79 -4.42
C LEU A 240 -9.76 -18.19 -4.88
N ASN A 241 -10.42 -18.28 -6.04
CA ASN A 241 -10.91 -19.55 -6.59
C ASN A 241 -9.76 -20.46 -7.00
N ASN A 242 -8.79 -19.92 -7.75
CA ASN A 242 -7.64 -20.68 -8.22
C ASN A 242 -6.82 -21.21 -7.03
N ARG A 243 -6.64 -20.38 -6.00
CA ARG A 243 -5.90 -20.76 -4.81
C ARG A 243 -6.61 -21.89 -4.06
N TRP A 244 -7.93 -21.80 -3.89
CA TRP A 244 -8.71 -22.90 -3.32
C TRP A 244 -8.57 -24.20 -4.12
N GLU A 245 -8.73 -24.15 -5.44
CA GLU A 245 -8.60 -25.33 -6.31
C GLU A 245 -7.21 -25.97 -6.23
N GLN A 246 -6.15 -25.14 -6.17
CA GLN A 246 -4.78 -25.59 -5.94
C GLN A 246 -4.63 -26.32 -4.60
N LEU A 247 -5.11 -25.72 -3.51
CA LEU A 247 -5.04 -26.32 -2.18
C LEU A 247 -5.86 -27.61 -2.07
N ILE A 248 -7.01 -27.68 -2.75
CA ILE A 248 -7.82 -28.90 -2.85
C ILE A 248 -7.05 -29.99 -3.60
N SER A 249 -6.33 -29.65 -4.67
CA SER A 249 -5.54 -30.62 -5.45
C SER A 249 -4.42 -31.28 -4.65
N MET A 250 -3.91 -30.59 -3.62
CA MET A 250 -2.87 -31.08 -2.71
C MET A 250 -3.39 -31.36 -1.29
N ARG A 251 -4.71 -31.45 -1.12
CA ARG A 251 -5.35 -31.57 0.21
C ARG A 251 -4.83 -32.73 1.05
N ASN A 252 -4.38 -33.81 0.42
CA ASN A 252 -3.95 -35.01 1.13
C ASN A 252 -2.70 -34.73 1.99
N ASP A 253 -1.89 -33.77 1.58
CA ASP A 253 -0.65 -33.39 2.26
C ASP A 253 -0.82 -32.18 3.20
N LEU A 254 -1.96 -31.49 3.13
CA LEU A 254 -2.28 -30.33 3.97
C LEU A 254 -3.18 -30.72 5.15
N THR A 255 -2.90 -30.18 6.32
CA THR A 255 -3.77 -30.34 7.51
C THR A 255 -4.51 -29.04 7.85
N PHE A 256 -3.80 -27.91 7.78
CA PHE A 256 -4.29 -26.59 8.15
C PHE A 256 -4.22 -25.63 6.96
N VAL A 257 -5.31 -24.90 6.74
CA VAL A 257 -5.38 -23.74 5.85
C VAL A 257 -5.99 -22.57 6.62
N GLU A 258 -5.42 -21.38 6.48
CA GLU A 258 -5.92 -20.19 7.16
C GLU A 258 -6.34 -19.11 6.15
N LEU A 259 -7.57 -18.62 6.25
CA LEU A 259 -8.03 -17.46 5.50
C LEU A 259 -7.50 -16.19 6.17
N ILE A 260 -6.77 -15.38 5.41
CA ILE A 260 -6.30 -14.06 5.86
C ILE A 260 -7.06 -13.00 5.05
N THR A 261 -7.93 -12.17 5.64
CA THR A 261 -8.34 -12.10 7.06
C THR A 261 -9.84 -11.80 7.20
N TRP A 262 -10.40 -11.81 8.40
CA TRP A 262 -11.79 -11.44 8.63
C TRP A 262 -12.02 -9.92 8.56
N ASN A 263 -11.15 -9.13 9.19
CA ASN A 263 -11.42 -7.71 9.46
C ASN A 263 -10.17 -6.83 9.30
N ASP A 264 -9.16 -7.23 8.52
CA ASP A 264 -8.03 -6.36 8.19
C ASP A 264 -8.36 -5.38 7.05
N PHE A 265 -9.18 -4.38 7.38
CA PHE A 265 -9.66 -3.38 6.43
C PHE A 265 -8.54 -2.53 5.84
N GLY A 266 -7.52 -2.22 6.66
CA GLY A 266 -6.34 -1.45 6.26
C GLY A 266 -5.53 -2.10 5.14
N GLU A 267 -5.61 -3.43 5.01
CA GLU A 267 -4.90 -4.16 3.96
C GLU A 267 -5.80 -4.63 2.82
N GLY A 268 -7.10 -4.38 2.89
CA GLY A 268 -8.02 -4.74 1.80
C GLY A 268 -8.21 -6.25 1.60
N ASN A 269 -7.72 -7.10 2.51
CA ASN A 269 -7.78 -8.57 2.38
C ASN A 269 -8.84 -9.22 3.28
N TYR A 270 -9.79 -8.42 3.78
CA TYR A 270 -10.83 -8.85 4.69
C TYR A 270 -11.95 -9.65 3.99
N PHE A 271 -12.62 -10.51 4.75
CA PHE A 271 -13.78 -11.33 4.33
C PHE A 271 -15.07 -10.91 5.04
N GLY A 272 -14.97 -10.30 6.22
CA GLY A 272 -16.08 -9.87 7.05
C GLY A 272 -16.69 -8.53 6.62
N PRO A 273 -17.80 -8.12 7.25
CA PRO A 273 -18.48 -6.88 6.93
C PRO A 273 -17.71 -5.65 7.45
N THR A 274 -17.62 -4.61 6.63
CA THR A 274 -16.96 -3.33 6.98
C THR A 274 -17.78 -2.48 7.97
N THR A 275 -19.01 -2.89 8.27
CA THR A 275 -19.91 -2.22 9.22
C THR A 275 -19.56 -2.50 10.69
N ARG A 276 -18.61 -3.41 10.96
CA ARG A 276 -18.19 -3.79 12.31
C ARG A 276 -16.69 -3.60 12.48
N GLY A 277 -16.32 -2.94 13.58
CA GLY A 277 -14.92 -2.73 13.96
C GLY A 277 -14.42 -1.34 13.67
N ALA A 278 -13.16 -1.13 14.01
CA ALA A 278 -12.42 0.08 13.72
C ALA A 278 -11.40 -0.22 12.63
N GLN A 279 -11.40 0.59 11.60
CA GLN A 279 -10.34 0.58 10.58
C GLN A 279 -9.23 1.54 11.01
N PRO A 280 -7.98 1.33 10.58
CA PRO A 280 -6.94 2.34 10.76
C PRO A 280 -7.38 3.69 10.18
N ALA A 281 -7.01 4.78 10.84
CA ALA A 281 -7.39 6.13 10.40
C ALA A 281 -6.93 6.38 8.96
N GLY A 282 -7.84 6.87 8.11
CA GLY A 282 -7.55 7.17 6.71
C GLY A 282 -7.79 6.02 5.72
N THR A 283 -8.31 4.87 6.16
CA THR A 283 -8.64 3.69 5.31
C THR A 283 -9.89 3.90 4.45
N TYR A 284 -9.89 4.90 3.57
CA TYR A 284 -11.08 5.21 2.76
C TYR A 284 -11.36 4.16 1.66
N TRP A 285 -10.41 3.27 1.37
CA TRP A 285 -10.56 2.27 0.29
C TRP A 285 -11.40 1.05 0.69
N ALA A 286 -11.68 0.87 1.98
CA ALA A 286 -12.58 -0.17 2.47
C ALA A 286 -13.99 0.37 2.77
N ASP A 287 -14.19 1.69 2.76
CA ASP A 287 -15.51 2.31 2.91
C ASP A 287 -16.42 1.92 1.74
N ASP A 288 -17.57 1.32 2.04
CA ASP A 288 -18.54 0.79 1.07
C ASP A 288 -17.99 -0.28 0.11
N PHE A 289 -16.92 -0.99 0.48
CA PHE A 289 -16.33 -2.09 -0.28
C PHE A 289 -16.61 -3.44 0.40
N PRO A 290 -17.81 -4.03 0.22
CA PRO A 290 -18.15 -5.29 0.86
C PRO A 290 -17.37 -6.45 0.25
N HIS A 291 -16.89 -7.38 1.08
CA HIS A 291 -16.19 -8.60 0.67
C HIS A 291 -16.88 -9.90 1.12
N THR A 292 -18.01 -9.83 1.84
CA THR A 292 -18.72 -11.01 2.38
C THR A 292 -19.13 -12.02 1.32
N ALA A 293 -19.41 -11.56 0.09
CA ALA A 293 -19.67 -12.42 -1.06
C ALA A 293 -18.50 -13.34 -1.42
N TRP A 294 -17.24 -12.94 -1.19
CA TRP A 294 -16.08 -13.84 -1.33
C TRP A 294 -16.04 -14.91 -0.24
N TYR A 295 -16.49 -14.60 0.98
CA TYR A 295 -16.58 -15.59 2.03
C TYR A 295 -17.71 -16.60 1.78
N ASP A 296 -18.87 -16.11 1.32
CA ASP A 296 -19.98 -16.96 0.88
C ASP A 296 -19.53 -17.93 -0.22
N MET A 297 -18.82 -17.43 -1.22
CA MET A 297 -18.26 -18.26 -2.29
C MET A 297 -17.23 -19.28 -1.77
N SER A 298 -16.45 -18.91 -0.76
CA SER A 298 -15.43 -19.79 -0.17
C SER A 298 -16.03 -21.02 0.52
N ALA A 299 -17.29 -20.98 0.97
CA ALA A 299 -17.95 -22.12 1.62
C ALA A 299 -17.93 -23.40 0.75
N TYR A 300 -18.14 -23.25 -0.55
CA TYR A 300 -18.07 -24.35 -1.53
C TYR A 300 -16.69 -25.01 -1.56
N TYR A 301 -15.64 -24.20 -1.52
CA TYR A 301 -14.26 -24.67 -1.57
C TYR A 301 -13.76 -25.20 -0.22
N ILE A 302 -14.20 -24.59 0.89
CA ILE A 302 -13.93 -25.08 2.25
C ILE A 302 -14.49 -26.50 2.40
N GLN A 303 -15.73 -26.73 1.97
CA GLN A 303 -16.32 -28.07 1.98
C GLN A 303 -15.53 -29.04 1.10
N ALA A 304 -15.12 -28.62 -0.10
CA ALA A 304 -14.32 -29.45 -1.00
C ALA A 304 -12.94 -29.80 -0.43
N PHE A 305 -12.27 -28.86 0.22
CA PHE A 305 -10.98 -29.10 0.88
C PHE A 305 -11.14 -30.13 2.01
N LYS A 306 -12.16 -29.95 2.86
CA LYS A 306 -12.42 -30.83 4.00
C LYS A 306 -12.80 -32.23 3.57
N THR A 307 -13.75 -32.35 2.65
CA THR A 307 -14.33 -33.65 2.25
C THR A 307 -13.56 -34.34 1.12
N GLY A 308 -12.81 -33.59 0.32
CA GLY A 308 -12.18 -34.08 -0.91
C GLY A 308 -13.12 -34.15 -2.11
N SER A 309 -14.33 -33.60 -2.01
CA SER A 309 -15.30 -33.56 -3.11
C SER A 309 -16.05 -32.25 -3.14
N TYR A 310 -16.16 -31.67 -4.32
CA TYR A 310 -16.96 -30.45 -4.50
C TYR A 310 -18.44 -30.73 -4.23
N PRO A 311 -19.13 -29.93 -3.40
CA PRO A 311 -20.55 -30.12 -3.16
C PRO A 311 -21.36 -29.77 -4.41
N ALA A 312 -22.56 -30.36 -4.55
CA ALA A 312 -23.47 -29.98 -5.62
C ALA A 312 -23.92 -28.52 -5.48
N ILE A 313 -24.03 -27.80 -6.59
CA ILE A 313 -24.60 -26.46 -6.61
C ILE A 313 -26.11 -26.55 -6.38
N GLN A 314 -26.60 -25.93 -5.31
CA GLN A 314 -28.01 -25.99 -4.90
C GLN A 314 -28.83 -24.79 -5.42
N SER A 315 -28.17 -23.66 -5.67
CA SER A 315 -28.80 -22.42 -6.11
C SER A 315 -27.98 -21.77 -7.21
N ASP A 316 -28.65 -21.14 -8.17
CA ASP A 316 -28.01 -20.33 -9.20
C ASP A 316 -27.54 -19.00 -8.58
N ILE A 317 -26.24 -18.73 -8.61
CA ILE A 317 -25.62 -17.53 -8.02
C ILE A 317 -24.56 -16.98 -8.97
N ILE A 318 -24.47 -15.66 -9.11
CA ILE A 318 -23.34 -14.97 -9.74
C ILE A 318 -22.62 -14.18 -8.64
N TYR A 319 -21.39 -14.56 -8.33
CA TYR A 319 -20.46 -13.73 -7.54
C TYR A 319 -19.66 -12.86 -8.51
N PHE A 320 -19.47 -11.58 -8.22
CA PHE A 320 -18.78 -10.67 -9.14
C PHE A 320 -18.09 -9.52 -8.41
N TRP A 321 -17.00 -9.02 -8.99
CA TRP A 321 -16.21 -7.96 -8.38
C TRP A 321 -15.41 -7.16 -9.39
N SER A 322 -15.09 -5.93 -9.02
CA SER A 322 -14.20 -5.06 -9.77
C SER A 322 -13.62 -4.00 -8.84
N LYS A 323 -12.41 -3.54 -9.15
CA LYS A 323 -11.89 -2.26 -8.65
C LYS A 323 -12.68 -1.09 -9.25
N PRO A 324 -12.74 0.09 -8.60
CA PRO A 324 -13.62 1.19 -8.98
C PRO A 324 -13.14 2.01 -10.18
N HIS A 325 -11.89 1.85 -10.62
CA HIS A 325 -11.33 2.62 -11.73
C HIS A 325 -10.21 1.86 -12.45
N PRO A 326 -9.77 2.29 -13.66
CA PRO A 326 -8.64 1.69 -14.36
C PRO A 326 -7.36 1.72 -13.53
N ALA A 327 -6.53 0.68 -13.62
CA ALA A 327 -5.31 0.56 -12.82
C ALA A 327 -4.37 1.73 -13.11
N LYS A 328 -4.35 2.14 -14.39
CA LYS A 328 -3.55 3.26 -14.91
C LYS A 328 -4.28 4.60 -14.94
N ALA A 329 -5.41 4.73 -14.25
CA ALA A 329 -6.07 6.02 -14.11
C ALA A 329 -5.14 7.03 -13.42
N ILE A 330 -5.36 8.33 -13.64
CA ILE A 330 -4.66 9.40 -12.93
C ILE A 330 -5.65 9.97 -11.92
N ALA A 331 -5.32 9.87 -10.63
CA ALA A 331 -6.12 10.46 -9.58
C ALA A 331 -5.93 11.98 -9.56
N SER A 332 -7.04 12.74 -9.47
CA SER A 332 -6.99 14.21 -9.56
C SER A 332 -6.50 14.89 -8.29
N ALA A 333 -6.62 14.25 -7.13
CA ALA A 333 -6.26 14.82 -5.83
C ALA A 333 -5.77 13.74 -4.84
N ASP A 334 -4.71 13.04 -5.23
CA ASP A 334 -4.04 12.04 -4.40
C ASP A 334 -2.59 12.43 -4.15
N SER A 335 -2.24 12.76 -2.90
CA SER A 335 -0.90 13.19 -2.52
C SER A 335 0.06 12.03 -2.22
N ILE A 336 -0.45 10.81 -2.03
CA ILE A 336 0.36 9.60 -1.75
C ILE A 336 0.89 9.04 -3.08
N GLY A 337 0.07 9.08 -4.13
CA GLY A 337 0.44 8.57 -5.45
C GLY A 337 0.47 7.04 -5.51
N ARG A 338 1.05 6.51 -6.59
CA ARG A 338 1.08 5.06 -6.89
C ARG A 338 2.44 4.41 -6.62
N THR A 339 3.39 5.15 -6.04
CA THR A 339 4.73 4.61 -5.74
C THR A 339 4.61 3.60 -4.61
N PRO A 340 5.09 2.35 -4.79
CA PRO A 340 5.05 1.37 -3.72
C PRO A 340 5.88 1.80 -2.52
N ILE A 341 5.32 1.66 -1.31
CA ILE A 341 5.99 1.94 -0.04
C ILE A 341 5.72 0.78 0.89
N GLY A 342 6.78 0.19 1.45
CA GLY A 342 6.65 -0.79 2.53
C GLY A 342 6.05 -2.15 2.13
N GLY A 343 5.98 -2.49 0.84
CA GLY A 343 5.53 -3.80 0.39
C GLY A 343 6.03 -4.19 -1.01
N PRO A 344 5.91 -5.48 -1.37
CA PRO A 344 6.46 -6.03 -2.62
C PRO A 344 5.56 -5.79 -3.85
N GLY A 345 4.34 -5.28 -3.64
CA GLY A 345 3.30 -5.20 -4.65
C GLY A 345 3.31 -3.90 -5.46
N GLU A 346 2.95 -3.99 -6.74
CA GLU A 346 2.92 -2.85 -7.66
C GLU A 346 1.52 -2.60 -8.20
N PHE A 347 1.15 -1.33 -8.29
CA PHE A 347 -0.17 -0.92 -8.80
C PHE A 347 -0.38 -1.31 -10.28
N ASP A 348 0.69 -1.43 -11.05
CA ASP A 348 0.64 -1.77 -12.47
C ASP A 348 0.35 -3.25 -12.74
N TRP A 349 0.31 -4.08 -11.70
CA TRP A 349 -0.08 -5.50 -11.83
C TRP A 349 -1.59 -5.68 -11.95
N ALA A 350 -2.38 -4.71 -11.51
CA ALA A 350 -3.84 -4.78 -11.51
C ALA A 350 -4.43 -4.77 -12.92
N GLU A 351 -5.32 -5.71 -13.23
CA GLU A 351 -6.00 -5.79 -14.52
C GLU A 351 -7.40 -5.13 -14.52
N ASP A 352 -7.80 -4.60 -15.67
CA ASP A 352 -9.06 -3.84 -15.84
C ASP A 352 -10.23 -4.74 -16.30
N TYR A 353 -10.71 -5.64 -15.42
CA TYR A 353 -11.85 -6.51 -15.69
C TYR A 353 -12.93 -6.46 -14.59
N LEU A 354 -14.18 -6.62 -15.02
CA LEU A 354 -15.24 -7.19 -14.20
C LEU A 354 -15.00 -8.69 -14.13
N TRP A 355 -14.69 -9.19 -12.93
CA TRP A 355 -14.54 -10.61 -12.66
C TRP A 355 -15.86 -11.17 -12.15
N ALA A 356 -16.18 -12.40 -12.52
CA ALA A 356 -17.32 -13.11 -11.98
C ALA A 356 -17.09 -14.62 -11.91
N VAL A 357 -17.85 -15.28 -11.04
CA VAL A 357 -17.95 -16.73 -10.95
C VAL A 357 -19.42 -17.09 -10.87
N ALA A 358 -19.90 -17.82 -11.88
CA ALA A 358 -21.26 -18.30 -11.96
C ALA A 358 -21.35 -19.72 -11.39
N PHE A 359 -22.17 -19.88 -10.36
CA PHE A 359 -22.57 -21.16 -9.81
C PHE A 359 -23.93 -21.47 -10.43
N THR A 360 -24.01 -22.54 -11.22
CA THR A 360 -25.26 -22.90 -11.90
C THR A 360 -25.68 -24.33 -11.62
N THR A 361 -26.97 -24.52 -11.38
CA THR A 361 -27.61 -25.82 -11.13
C THR A 361 -27.80 -26.63 -12.42
N ALA A 362 -27.92 -25.94 -13.55
CA ALA A 362 -28.05 -26.48 -14.90
C ALA A 362 -27.51 -25.47 -15.93
N ALA A 363 -27.33 -25.91 -17.17
CA ALA A 363 -26.88 -25.03 -18.26
C ALA A 363 -27.72 -23.75 -18.34
N ALA A 364 -27.06 -22.61 -18.57
CA ALA A 364 -27.67 -21.28 -18.56
C ALA A 364 -26.87 -20.30 -19.45
N GLN A 365 -27.47 -19.15 -19.74
CA GLN A 365 -26.78 -18.00 -20.32
C GLN A 365 -26.53 -16.98 -19.22
N VAL A 366 -25.27 -16.60 -19.01
CA VAL A 366 -24.89 -15.54 -18.06
C VAL A 366 -24.46 -14.31 -18.84
N THR A 367 -25.07 -13.15 -18.59
CA THR A 367 -24.66 -11.88 -19.18
C THR A 367 -23.97 -11.03 -18.12
N LEU A 368 -22.73 -10.62 -18.42
CA LEU A 368 -22.03 -9.59 -17.65
C LEU A 368 -22.13 -8.28 -18.42
N LYS A 369 -22.38 -7.18 -17.71
CA LYS A 369 -22.34 -5.82 -18.25
C LYS A 369 -21.65 -4.89 -17.27
N MET A 370 -20.82 -4.00 -17.79
CA MET A 370 -20.28 -2.87 -17.04
C MET A 370 -20.21 -1.67 -17.99
N GLY A 371 -21.05 -0.65 -17.75
CA GLY A 371 -21.10 0.50 -18.64
C GLY A 371 -21.48 0.12 -20.08
N SER A 372 -20.61 0.46 -21.03
CA SER A 372 -20.74 0.10 -22.46
C SER A 372 -20.27 -1.31 -22.79
N SER A 373 -19.53 -1.98 -21.89
CA SER A 373 -19.03 -3.34 -22.09
C SER A 373 -20.12 -4.34 -21.72
N GLN A 374 -20.37 -5.33 -22.57
CA GLN A 374 -21.34 -6.40 -22.32
C GLN A 374 -20.95 -7.67 -23.06
N GLN A 375 -21.10 -8.83 -22.41
CA GLN A 375 -20.93 -10.13 -23.02
C GLN A 375 -21.87 -11.16 -22.40
N THR A 376 -22.42 -12.04 -23.23
CA THR A 376 -23.22 -13.19 -22.82
C THR A 376 -22.42 -14.48 -23.02
N PHE A 377 -22.41 -15.33 -22.01
CA PHE A 377 -21.67 -16.58 -21.94
C PHE A 377 -22.64 -17.76 -21.82
N SER A 378 -22.41 -18.82 -22.59
CA SER A 378 -23.05 -20.11 -22.36
C SER A 378 -22.26 -20.86 -21.28
N VAL A 379 -22.92 -21.23 -20.19
CA VAL A 379 -22.30 -21.94 -19.07
C VAL A 379 -23.01 -23.28 -18.82
N ASN A 380 -22.24 -24.29 -18.43
CA ASN A 380 -22.75 -25.59 -18.01
C ASN A 380 -23.06 -25.59 -16.51
N ALA A 381 -23.80 -26.59 -16.04
CA ALA A 381 -23.97 -26.86 -14.62
C ALA A 381 -22.61 -26.93 -13.89
N GLY A 382 -22.53 -26.36 -12.69
CA GLY A 382 -21.31 -26.26 -11.90
C GLY A 382 -20.80 -24.83 -11.80
N VAL A 383 -19.48 -24.70 -11.60
CA VAL A 383 -18.80 -23.43 -11.38
C VAL A 383 -18.09 -22.99 -12.66
N THR A 384 -18.37 -21.77 -13.13
CA THR A 384 -17.71 -21.18 -14.31
C THR A 384 -17.12 -19.82 -13.99
N LYS A 385 -15.84 -19.61 -14.29
CA LYS A 385 -15.12 -18.34 -14.17
C LYS A 385 -15.34 -17.48 -15.41
N LEU A 386 -15.83 -16.26 -15.24
CA LEU A 386 -16.23 -15.34 -16.30
C LEU A 386 -15.60 -13.96 -16.09
N LYS A 387 -15.18 -13.31 -17.18
CA LYS A 387 -14.64 -11.94 -17.10
C LYS A 387 -15.09 -11.11 -18.28
N LEU A 388 -15.18 -9.81 -18.05
CA LEU A 388 -15.59 -8.82 -19.05
C LEU A 388 -14.65 -7.60 -18.91
N PRO A 389 -14.07 -7.06 -20.00
CA PRO A 389 -13.29 -5.83 -19.92
C PRO A 389 -14.09 -4.70 -19.27
N SER A 390 -13.51 -4.03 -18.28
CA SER A 390 -14.22 -2.96 -17.55
C SER A 390 -14.48 -1.74 -18.44
N ALA A 391 -15.64 -1.13 -18.29
CA ALA A 391 -15.96 0.15 -18.94
C ALA A 391 -16.76 1.05 -17.99
N ALA A 392 -16.66 2.37 -18.18
CA ALA A 392 -17.26 3.35 -17.28
C ALA A 392 -18.78 3.15 -17.13
N GLY A 393 -19.25 2.99 -15.89
CA GLY A 393 -20.67 2.81 -15.57
C GLY A 393 -20.93 1.74 -14.52
N LYS A 394 -22.20 1.37 -14.39
CA LYS A 394 -22.67 0.39 -13.40
C LYS A 394 -22.43 -1.03 -13.86
N ILE A 395 -22.26 -1.94 -12.90
CA ILE A 395 -22.30 -3.39 -13.13
C ILE A 395 -23.76 -3.83 -13.29
N THR A 396 -24.02 -4.74 -14.21
CA THR A 396 -25.27 -5.50 -14.28
C THR A 396 -24.93 -6.96 -14.57
N VAL A 397 -25.50 -7.87 -13.78
CA VAL A 397 -25.35 -9.32 -13.98
C VAL A 397 -26.72 -9.92 -14.24
N GLN A 398 -26.79 -10.78 -15.24
CA GLN A 398 -28.02 -11.47 -15.62
C GLN A 398 -27.75 -12.96 -15.80
N MET A 399 -28.72 -13.79 -15.44
CA MET A 399 -28.75 -15.21 -15.78
C MET A 399 -30.09 -15.54 -16.40
N THR A 400 -30.08 -16.21 -17.55
CA THR A 400 -31.29 -16.73 -18.18
C THR A 400 -31.15 -18.24 -18.45
N ARG A 401 -32.26 -18.97 -18.35
CA ARG A 401 -32.33 -20.40 -18.69
C ARG A 401 -33.62 -20.64 -19.47
N SER A 402 -33.49 -21.22 -20.67
CA SER A 402 -34.63 -21.50 -21.54
C SER A 402 -35.56 -20.29 -21.76
N GLY A 403 -34.97 -19.09 -21.92
CA GLY A 403 -35.71 -17.84 -22.12
C GLY A 403 -36.27 -17.20 -20.84
N GLN A 404 -36.16 -17.85 -19.67
CA GLN A 404 -36.58 -17.28 -18.38
C GLN A 404 -35.42 -16.57 -17.70
N THR A 405 -35.64 -15.34 -17.25
CA THR A 405 -34.67 -14.58 -16.46
C THR A 405 -34.70 -15.05 -15.00
N LEU A 406 -33.58 -15.59 -14.54
CA LEU A 406 -33.40 -16.09 -13.17
C LEU A 406 -32.74 -15.05 -12.27
N ILE A 407 -31.80 -14.28 -12.82
CA ILE A 407 -31.08 -13.21 -12.15
C ILE A 407 -31.09 -12.00 -13.10
N ASP A 408 -31.41 -10.82 -12.57
CA ASP A 408 -31.23 -9.53 -13.24
C ASP A 408 -30.99 -8.46 -12.18
N GLN A 409 -29.72 -8.12 -11.97
CA GLN A 409 -29.29 -7.32 -10.82
C GLN A 409 -28.29 -6.24 -11.26
N THR A 410 -28.61 -4.99 -10.91
CA THR A 410 -27.73 -3.82 -11.04
C THR A 410 -27.50 -3.22 -9.65
N PRO A 411 -26.36 -3.51 -8.99
CA PRO A 411 -26.08 -2.95 -7.68
C PRO A 411 -26.02 -1.42 -7.69
N ALA A 412 -26.62 -0.78 -6.68
CA ALA A 412 -26.61 0.67 -6.56
C ALA A 412 -25.28 1.22 -6.01
N GLY A 413 -24.55 0.44 -5.20
CA GLY A 413 -23.38 0.87 -4.44
C GLY A 413 -22.05 0.87 -5.20
N PHE A 414 -22.05 0.67 -6.52
CA PHE A 414 -20.82 0.63 -7.30
C PHE A 414 -20.98 1.30 -8.67
N THR A 415 -19.99 2.10 -9.05
CA THR A 415 -19.84 2.64 -10.40
C THR A 415 -18.37 2.66 -10.77
N TYR A 416 -18.03 2.08 -11.92
CA TYR A 416 -16.68 2.14 -12.46
C TYR A 416 -16.46 3.52 -13.09
N ILE A 417 -15.50 4.28 -12.57
CA ILE A 417 -15.15 5.64 -13.01
C ILE A 417 -13.76 5.67 -13.65
N THR A 418 -13.54 6.56 -14.61
CA THR A 418 -12.22 6.67 -15.28
C THR A 418 -11.31 7.72 -14.68
N ASN A 419 -11.86 8.66 -13.91
CA ASN A 419 -11.16 9.81 -13.34
C ASN A 419 -11.37 9.82 -11.81
N PRO A 420 -10.66 8.97 -11.05
CA PRO A 420 -10.80 8.93 -9.61
C PRO A 420 -10.23 10.19 -8.95
N VAL A 421 -10.72 10.52 -7.74
CA VAL A 421 -10.13 11.59 -6.91
C VAL A 421 -8.89 11.07 -6.19
N LYS A 422 -8.97 9.84 -5.66
CA LYS A 422 -7.88 9.12 -4.99
C LYS A 422 -7.76 7.69 -5.51
N TYR A 423 -6.58 7.08 -5.37
CA TYR A 423 -6.34 5.72 -5.83
C TYR A 423 -6.97 4.66 -4.93
N ASN A 424 -7.83 3.82 -5.49
CA ASN A 424 -8.38 2.66 -4.80
C ASN A 424 -8.31 1.43 -5.72
N LEU A 425 -7.43 0.48 -5.39
CA LEU A 425 -7.35 -0.83 -6.05
C LEU A 425 -7.95 -1.97 -5.20
N ASN A 426 -8.64 -1.65 -4.11
CA ASN A 426 -9.47 -2.61 -3.40
C ASN A 426 -10.64 -3.07 -4.29
N ALA A 427 -11.25 -4.21 -3.99
CA ALA A 427 -12.35 -4.77 -4.76
C ALA A 427 -13.69 -4.38 -4.18
N TRP A 428 -14.62 -3.93 -5.01
CA TRP A 428 -16.02 -4.01 -4.63
C TRP A 428 -16.55 -5.39 -5.02
N VAL A 429 -17.14 -6.13 -4.07
CA VAL A 429 -17.59 -7.52 -4.29
C VAL A 429 -19.08 -7.66 -4.03
N GLY A 430 -19.80 -8.19 -5.01
CA GLY A 430 -21.23 -8.46 -4.94
C GLY A 430 -21.57 -9.90 -5.24
N SER A 431 -22.82 -10.26 -4.93
CA SER A 431 -23.43 -11.50 -5.36
C SER A 431 -24.88 -11.27 -5.77
N ALA A 432 -25.39 -12.14 -6.64
CA ALA A 432 -26.77 -12.15 -7.08
C ALA A 432 -27.26 -13.60 -7.10
N THR A 433 -28.30 -13.91 -6.34
CA THR A 433 -28.87 -15.26 -6.24
C THR A 433 -30.21 -15.29 -6.97
N ALA A 434 -30.48 -16.37 -7.72
CA ALA A 434 -31.77 -16.55 -8.37
C ALA A 434 -32.89 -16.70 -7.33
N THR A 435 -33.96 -15.94 -7.49
CA THR A 435 -35.14 -16.07 -6.62
C THR A 435 -36.00 -17.24 -7.13
N PRO A 436 -36.42 -18.18 -6.27
CA PRO A 436 -37.38 -19.20 -6.66
C PRO A 436 -38.73 -18.56 -7.05
N GLY A 437 -39.05 -18.55 -8.35
CA GLY A 437 -40.39 -18.26 -8.88
C GLY A 437 -40.84 -16.80 -8.87
N SER A 438 -40.59 -16.09 -9.97
CA SER A 438 -41.50 -15.03 -10.41
C SER A 438 -41.51 -15.00 -11.93
N SER A 439 -42.40 -15.81 -12.49
CA SER A 439 -42.83 -15.70 -13.89
C SER A 439 -43.47 -14.32 -14.07
N SER A 440 -42.82 -13.44 -14.80
CA SER A 440 -43.41 -12.18 -15.22
C SER A 440 -44.45 -12.45 -16.30
N SER A 441 -45.72 -12.21 -16.00
CA SER A 441 -46.74 -11.95 -17.01
C SER A 441 -47.24 -10.53 -16.84
N SER A 442 -46.87 -9.68 -17.80
CA SER A 442 -47.49 -8.40 -18.06
C SER A 442 -48.97 -8.59 -18.38
N THR A 443 -49.87 -7.98 -17.61
CA THR A 443 -51.24 -7.70 -18.09
C THR A 443 -51.74 -6.39 -17.50
N THR A 444 -51.96 -5.44 -18.38
CA THR A 444 -52.77 -4.23 -18.19
C THR A 444 -54.23 -4.60 -17.91
N THR A 445 -54.88 -3.93 -16.94
CA THR A 445 -56.18 -3.22 -17.11
C THR A 445 -57.00 -3.10 -15.80
N ALA A 446 -57.42 -1.85 -15.57
CA ALA A 446 -58.61 -1.33 -14.88
C ALA A 446 -58.98 -1.67 -13.41
N THR A 447 -59.02 -0.59 -12.64
CA THR A 447 -59.72 -0.35 -11.38
C THR A 447 -61.24 -0.57 -11.44
N THR A 448 -61.82 -1.30 -10.49
CA THR A 448 -63.11 -0.92 -9.85
C THR A 448 -63.33 -1.65 -8.50
N THR A 449 -63.45 -0.83 -7.45
CA THR A 449 -64.16 -0.90 -6.15
C THR A 449 -64.98 -2.17 -5.82
N SER A 450 -65.06 -2.74 -4.60
CA SER A 450 -65.33 -2.05 -3.31
C SER A 450 -65.40 -3.03 -2.10
N THR A 451 -64.92 -2.55 -0.93
CA THR A 451 -65.39 -2.74 0.50
C THR A 451 -65.54 -4.15 1.09
N THR A 452 -65.20 -4.50 2.34
CA THR A 452 -64.87 -3.85 3.64
C THR A 452 -64.39 -5.03 4.53
N THR A 453 -63.59 -4.97 5.61
CA THR A 453 -63.58 -4.09 6.77
C THR A 453 -62.33 -4.48 7.59
N SER A 454 -61.52 -3.52 8.04
CA SER A 454 -60.68 -3.75 9.22
C SER A 454 -60.48 -2.44 9.97
N THR A 455 -60.81 -2.55 11.24
CA THR A 455 -60.97 -1.57 12.31
C THR A 455 -59.75 -0.68 12.52
N SER A 456 -60.03 0.61 12.69
CA SER A 456 -59.11 1.69 13.00
C SER A 456 -58.49 1.57 14.40
N THR A 457 -57.17 1.72 14.47
CA THR A 457 -56.49 2.23 15.68
C THR A 457 -55.48 3.30 15.23
N SER A 458 -55.52 4.45 15.89
CA SER A 458 -54.97 5.75 15.49
C SER A 458 -53.45 5.76 15.24
N THR A 459 -53.04 6.15 14.04
CA THR A 459 -51.67 6.54 13.69
C THR A 459 -51.32 7.87 14.38
N ALA A 460 -50.30 7.85 15.23
CA ALA A 460 -49.72 9.07 15.80
C ALA A 460 -48.94 9.83 14.73
N THR A 461 -49.23 11.12 14.60
CA THR A 461 -48.47 12.08 13.78
C THR A 461 -47.00 12.11 14.25
N PRO A 462 -46.01 11.91 13.37
CA PRO A 462 -44.60 11.95 13.77
C PRO A 462 -44.24 13.38 14.17
N THR A 463 -43.97 13.58 15.46
CA THR A 463 -43.66 14.87 16.03
C THR A 463 -42.14 15.11 15.91
N THR A 464 -41.77 16.04 15.04
CA THR A 464 -40.42 16.60 14.94
C THR A 464 -40.20 17.57 16.10
N THR A 465 -39.55 17.15 17.20
CA THR A 465 -39.00 18.16 18.14
C THR A 465 -37.89 17.73 19.09
N SER A 466 -37.42 16.48 19.13
CA SER A 466 -36.14 16.13 19.79
C SER A 466 -35.71 14.71 19.44
N VAL A 467 -34.41 14.51 19.16
CA VAL A 467 -33.82 13.18 19.06
C VAL A 467 -33.51 12.73 20.49
N ALA A 468 -34.29 11.78 21.01
CA ALA A 468 -34.12 11.26 22.37
C ALA A 468 -32.69 10.73 22.57
N GLY A 469 -31.98 11.23 23.60
CA GLY A 469 -30.61 10.84 23.90
C GLY A 469 -29.51 11.64 23.19
N SER A 470 -29.83 12.72 22.47
CA SER A 470 -28.84 13.60 21.83
C SER A 470 -28.78 15.00 22.48
N THR A 471 -27.63 15.67 22.39
CA THR A 471 -27.44 17.08 22.77
C THR A 471 -27.89 18.07 21.68
N TRP A 472 -28.53 17.58 20.61
CA TRP A 472 -28.94 18.35 19.44
C TRP A 472 -30.43 18.72 19.53
N THR A 473 -30.75 19.96 19.18
CA THR A 473 -32.09 20.53 19.16
C THR A 473 -32.48 20.84 17.72
N TYR A 474 -33.70 20.50 17.31
CA TYR A 474 -34.22 20.93 16.00
C TYR A 474 -34.43 22.44 16.01
N GLU A 475 -33.83 23.14 15.06
CA GLU A 475 -33.94 24.59 14.91
C GLU A 475 -35.14 24.96 14.05
N ALA A 476 -35.04 24.71 12.74
CA ALA A 476 -36.10 25.01 11.79
C ALA A 476 -35.86 24.33 10.43
N CYS A 477 -36.88 24.41 9.57
CA CYS A 477 -36.75 24.12 8.15
C CYS A 477 -36.32 25.41 7.43
N TYR A 478 -35.31 25.36 6.57
CA TYR A 478 -34.82 26.51 5.81
C TYR A 478 -34.91 26.29 4.30
N ASP A 479 -34.99 27.39 3.55
CA ASP A 479 -34.83 27.40 2.08
C ASP A 479 -33.36 27.17 1.71
N ASP A 480 -33.07 26.13 0.93
CA ASP A 480 -31.70 25.69 0.65
C ASP A 480 -31.45 25.42 -0.85
N PRO A 481 -31.55 26.41 -1.76
CA PRO A 481 -31.33 26.15 -3.17
C PRO A 481 -29.84 25.90 -3.46
N THR A 482 -29.54 25.16 -4.52
CA THR A 482 -28.19 24.67 -4.85
C THR A 482 -27.13 25.77 -5.05
N ASN A 483 -27.53 26.99 -5.38
CA ASN A 483 -26.64 28.15 -5.50
C ASN A 483 -26.54 28.98 -4.21
N ASN A 484 -27.28 28.61 -3.16
CA ASN A 484 -27.44 29.42 -1.96
C ASN A 484 -27.55 28.59 -0.66
N ARG A 485 -26.64 27.63 -0.48
CA ARG A 485 -26.67 26.70 0.66
C ARG A 485 -26.59 27.41 2.03
N VAL A 486 -27.44 26.95 2.96
CA VAL A 486 -27.64 27.43 4.33
C VAL A 486 -26.48 27.03 5.24
N LEU A 487 -26.00 25.80 5.11
CA LEU A 487 -24.82 25.27 5.80
C LEU A 487 -23.69 25.07 4.79
N GLN A 488 -22.50 25.61 5.10
CA GLN A 488 -21.38 25.72 4.16
C GLN A 488 -20.13 24.94 4.58
N GLY A 489 -20.26 24.04 5.56
CA GLY A 489 -19.17 23.18 6.02
C GLY A 489 -19.14 21.85 5.26
N LEU A 490 -19.14 20.75 6.00
CA LEU A 490 -19.13 19.39 5.45
C LEU A 490 -20.46 19.07 4.73
N THR A 491 -20.37 18.38 3.59
CA THR A 491 -21.54 17.88 2.85
C THR A 491 -21.35 16.41 2.52
N ILE A 492 -22.35 15.58 2.86
CA ILE A 492 -22.34 14.12 2.69
C ILE A 492 -23.70 13.69 2.12
N SER A 493 -23.73 12.70 1.23
CA SER A 493 -24.97 12.12 0.69
C SER A 493 -24.90 10.60 0.72
N GLU A 494 -25.78 9.94 1.50
CA GLU A 494 -25.75 8.49 1.73
C GLU A 494 -27.18 7.92 1.72
N ASN A 495 -27.41 6.75 1.12
CA ASN A 495 -28.74 6.11 1.11
C ASN A 495 -29.18 5.56 2.48
N THR A 496 -28.27 5.58 3.47
CA THR A 496 -28.53 5.20 4.85
C THR A 496 -28.72 6.42 5.75
N MET A 497 -28.90 7.62 5.19
CA MET A 497 -29.01 8.84 5.98
C MET A 497 -30.22 8.78 6.93
N THR A 498 -29.96 9.03 8.20
CA THR A 498 -30.95 9.29 9.26
C THR A 498 -30.64 10.64 9.88
N ILE A 499 -31.59 11.21 10.64
CA ILE A 499 -31.30 12.43 11.40
C ILE A 499 -30.10 12.17 12.31
N SER A 500 -30.11 11.09 13.09
CA SER A 500 -29.01 10.74 14.01
C SER A 500 -27.67 10.57 13.31
N ARG A 501 -27.63 9.98 12.12
CA ARG A 501 -26.39 9.83 11.33
C ARG A 501 -25.81 11.20 11.00
N CYS A 502 -26.63 12.14 10.52
CA CYS A 502 -26.17 13.47 10.20
C CYS A 502 -25.67 14.23 11.45
N LEU A 503 -26.41 14.14 12.56
CA LEU A 503 -26.00 14.75 13.83
C LEU A 503 -24.65 14.20 14.33
N THR A 504 -24.42 12.89 14.23
CA THR A 504 -23.15 12.26 14.63
C THR A 504 -21.99 12.67 13.73
N LEU A 505 -22.20 12.71 12.41
CA LEU A 505 -21.18 13.15 11.45
C LEU A 505 -20.75 14.59 11.73
N CYS A 506 -21.70 15.51 11.83
CA CYS A 506 -21.41 16.91 12.15
C CYS A 506 -20.82 17.06 13.56
N SER A 507 -21.21 16.18 14.49
CA SER A 507 -20.67 16.16 15.84
C SER A 507 -19.17 15.85 15.87
N ASN A 508 -18.77 14.77 15.18
CA ASN A 508 -17.40 14.27 15.16
C ASN A 508 -16.44 15.24 14.48
N GLU A 509 -16.91 15.96 13.48
CA GLU A 509 -16.15 16.99 12.75
C GLU A 509 -16.18 18.36 13.45
N GLY A 510 -16.72 18.44 14.66
CA GLY A 510 -16.68 19.66 15.48
C GLY A 510 -17.65 20.78 15.06
N PHE A 511 -18.66 20.49 14.24
CA PHE A 511 -19.67 21.47 13.81
C PHE A 511 -20.80 21.63 14.82
N VAL A 512 -21.29 22.85 15.03
CA VAL A 512 -22.41 23.12 15.96
C VAL A 512 -23.79 23.10 15.28
N LEU A 513 -23.83 23.07 13.95
CA LEU A 513 -25.05 22.90 13.15
C LEU A 513 -24.95 21.68 12.24
N ALA A 514 -26.06 20.99 12.09
CA ALA A 514 -26.26 19.85 11.21
C ALA A 514 -27.59 20.03 10.47
N GLY A 515 -27.67 19.66 9.21
CA GLY A 515 -28.86 19.84 8.40
C GLY A 515 -29.07 18.69 7.45
N VAL A 516 -30.27 18.12 7.44
CA VAL A 516 -30.63 17.03 6.53
C VAL A 516 -31.50 17.53 5.40
N GLU A 517 -31.18 17.12 4.18
CA GLU A 517 -31.88 17.52 2.95
C GLU A 517 -32.14 16.32 2.04
N TYR A 518 -33.18 16.42 1.20
CA TYR A 518 -33.46 15.49 0.12
C TYR A 518 -33.48 13.99 0.51
N GLY A 519 -33.85 13.69 1.76
CA GLY A 519 -33.94 12.33 2.30
C GLY A 519 -32.59 11.66 2.58
N LYS A 520 -31.51 12.04 1.88
CA LYS A 520 -30.22 11.33 1.91
C LYS A 520 -29.00 12.22 2.15
N GLU A 521 -29.18 13.53 2.18
CA GLU A 521 -28.09 14.49 2.26
C GLU A 521 -27.95 15.03 3.68
N CYS A 522 -26.71 15.25 4.10
CA CYS A 522 -26.33 15.84 5.36
C CYS A 522 -25.35 16.98 5.11
N TYR A 523 -25.59 18.11 5.74
CA TYR A 523 -24.79 19.32 5.67
C TYR A 523 -24.41 19.74 7.09
N CYS A 524 -23.18 20.14 7.32
CA CYS A 524 -22.70 20.63 8.61
C CYS A 524 -22.27 22.08 8.49
N GLY A 525 -22.33 22.83 9.59
CA GLY A 525 -21.87 24.21 9.60
C GLY A 525 -21.56 24.72 10.99
N GLN A 526 -20.76 25.79 11.04
CA GLN A 526 -20.51 26.52 12.29
C GLN A 526 -21.54 27.64 12.52
N SER A 527 -22.19 28.08 11.45
CA SER A 527 -23.22 29.12 11.48
C SER A 527 -24.14 28.96 10.27
N LEU A 528 -25.38 29.44 10.41
CA LEU A 528 -26.26 29.62 9.27
C LEU A 528 -25.70 30.73 8.37
N ARG A 529 -25.87 30.60 7.05
CA ARG A 529 -25.57 31.68 6.13
C ARG A 529 -26.41 32.92 6.45
N THR A 530 -25.81 34.12 6.40
CA THR A 530 -26.53 35.39 6.52
C THR A 530 -27.66 35.50 5.50
N GLY A 531 -28.88 35.76 5.97
CA GLY A 531 -30.08 35.84 5.13
C GLY A 531 -30.79 34.50 4.89
N SER A 532 -30.47 33.44 5.65
CA SER A 532 -31.21 32.16 5.60
C SER A 532 -32.68 32.36 5.94
N ILE A 533 -33.58 31.83 5.10
CA ILE A 533 -35.02 32.04 5.21
C ILE A 533 -35.67 30.81 5.84
N VAL A 534 -36.33 31.00 6.99
CA VAL A 534 -37.12 29.95 7.66
C VAL A 534 -38.38 29.63 6.84
N LYS A 535 -38.69 28.34 6.71
CA LYS A 535 -39.86 27.77 6.04
C LYS A 535 -40.72 27.00 7.02
N ALA A 536 -41.96 26.69 6.61
CA ALA A 536 -42.84 25.89 7.46
C ALA A 536 -42.23 24.50 7.68
N THR A 537 -42.29 23.99 8.92
CA THR A 537 -41.74 22.65 9.26
C THR A 537 -42.30 21.54 8.37
N SER A 538 -43.57 21.69 7.94
CA SER A 538 -44.22 20.77 7.00
C SER A 538 -43.61 20.73 5.59
N GLU A 539 -42.74 21.69 5.23
CA GLU A 539 -42.00 21.67 3.96
C GLU A 539 -40.74 20.80 4.02
N CYS A 540 -40.26 20.44 5.22
CA CYS A 540 -39.17 19.48 5.42
C CYS A 540 -39.77 18.09 5.76
N ASN A 541 -40.52 17.52 4.81
CA ASN A 541 -41.34 16.31 5.00
C ASN A 541 -40.90 15.09 4.17
N MET A 542 -39.73 15.14 3.54
CA MET A 542 -39.17 14.00 2.82
C MET A 542 -38.60 13.00 3.81
N VAL A 543 -38.98 11.73 3.69
CA VAL A 543 -38.49 10.68 4.59
C VAL A 543 -36.98 10.47 4.45
N CYS A 544 -36.31 10.18 5.56
CA CYS A 544 -34.91 9.81 5.58
C CYS A 544 -34.69 8.46 4.88
N ALA A 545 -33.66 8.36 4.04
CA ALA A 545 -33.36 7.16 3.25
C ALA A 545 -32.97 5.97 4.14
N GLY A 546 -32.32 6.23 5.28
CA GLY A 546 -31.98 5.23 6.29
C GLY A 546 -33.02 5.01 7.38
N ASN A 547 -34.08 5.83 7.46
CA ASN A 547 -35.15 5.66 8.44
C ASN A 547 -36.48 6.27 7.95
N ALA A 548 -37.40 5.41 7.51
CA ALA A 548 -38.71 5.84 7.00
C ALA A 548 -39.63 6.51 8.05
N ASN A 549 -39.27 6.48 9.33
CA ASN A 549 -40.03 7.13 10.41
C ASN A 549 -39.53 8.55 10.75
N GLU A 550 -38.51 9.04 10.05
CA GLU A 550 -37.89 10.35 10.25
C GLU A 550 -38.00 11.21 8.98
N ASN A 551 -38.06 12.53 9.14
CA ASN A 551 -38.06 13.48 8.02
C ASN A 551 -36.69 14.16 7.86
N CYS A 552 -36.10 14.04 6.67
CA CYS A 552 -34.80 14.57 6.26
C CYS A 552 -34.94 15.64 5.18
N GLY A 553 -35.56 16.77 5.53
CA GLY A 553 -35.70 17.93 4.63
C GLY A 553 -36.69 17.69 3.49
N ALA A 554 -36.46 18.29 2.33
CA ALA A 554 -37.09 18.03 1.03
C ALA A 554 -36.26 18.72 -0.09
N GLY A 555 -36.72 18.77 -1.34
CA GLY A 555 -35.99 19.48 -2.39
C GLY A 555 -35.89 20.99 -2.13
N ASN A 556 -34.67 21.52 -2.04
CA ASN A 556 -34.35 22.89 -1.63
C ASN A 556 -34.86 23.23 -0.21
N ARG A 557 -34.98 22.23 0.67
CA ARG A 557 -35.51 22.38 2.03
C ARG A 557 -34.64 21.61 3.00
N ILE A 558 -33.91 22.31 3.85
CA ILE A 558 -33.00 21.70 4.81
C ILE A 558 -33.57 21.79 6.23
N ALA A 559 -33.68 20.65 6.91
CA ALA A 559 -34.07 20.57 8.32
C ALA A 559 -32.82 20.69 9.17
N VAL A 560 -32.64 21.82 9.85
CA VAL A 560 -31.42 22.15 10.62
C VAL A 560 -31.61 21.85 12.11
N TYR A 561 -30.55 21.33 12.72
CA TYR A 561 -30.40 21.03 14.13
C TYR A 561 -29.14 21.74 14.65
N SER A 562 -29.18 22.18 15.90
CA SER A 562 -28.04 22.80 16.58
C SER A 562 -27.68 22.01 17.83
N ARG A 563 -26.42 22.08 18.27
CA ARG A 563 -26.01 21.65 19.61
C ARG A 563 -25.39 22.81 20.37
N PRO A 564 -25.46 22.83 21.72
CA PRO A 564 -24.67 23.76 22.50
C PRO A 564 -23.19 23.57 22.15
N THR A 565 -22.49 24.68 21.89
CA THR A 565 -21.03 24.68 21.84
C THR A 565 -20.53 24.08 23.16
N PRO A 566 -19.63 23.08 23.14
CA PRO A 566 -19.02 22.61 24.38
C PRO A 566 -18.43 23.82 25.11
N THR A 567 -18.96 24.14 26.29
CA THR A 567 -18.38 25.14 27.20
C THR A 567 -17.13 24.53 27.83
N THR A 568 -16.13 24.25 27.00
CA THR A 568 -14.74 24.19 27.43
C THR A 568 -14.21 25.59 27.27
N THR A 569 -13.95 26.25 28.41
CA THR A 569 -13.18 27.48 28.54
C THR A 569 -12.13 27.54 27.45
N ALA A 570 -12.27 28.50 26.53
CA ALA A 570 -11.37 28.68 25.41
C ALA A 570 -9.94 28.85 25.94
N THR A 571 -9.15 27.79 25.86
CA THR A 571 -7.70 27.90 25.86
C THR A 571 -7.33 27.92 24.40
N SER A 572 -7.07 29.13 23.90
CA SER A 572 -6.50 29.35 22.58
C SER A 572 -5.32 28.42 22.39
N THR A 573 -5.38 27.49 21.43
CA THR A 573 -4.21 26.70 21.03
C THR A 573 -3.14 27.69 20.58
N PRO A 574 -2.01 27.79 21.28
CA PRO A 574 -0.99 28.78 20.96
C PRO A 574 -0.39 28.47 19.60
N THR A 575 -0.31 29.47 18.73
CA THR A 575 0.32 29.34 17.42
C THR A 575 1.81 29.66 17.55
N PRO A 576 2.73 28.87 16.97
CA PRO A 576 4.16 29.13 17.07
C PRO A 576 4.49 30.52 16.49
N THR A 577 4.97 31.41 17.36
CA THR A 577 5.28 32.82 17.04
C THR A 577 6.79 33.05 17.15
N THR A 578 7.32 34.05 16.43
CA THR A 578 8.72 34.47 16.53
C THR A 578 9.10 34.83 17.97
N THR A 579 10.24 34.33 18.46
CA THR A 579 10.66 34.48 19.86
C THR A 579 11.98 35.25 19.92
N SER A 580 12.01 36.36 20.67
CA SER A 580 13.22 37.14 20.92
C SER A 580 13.92 36.69 22.20
N ILE A 581 15.22 36.39 22.11
CA ILE A 581 16.03 35.92 23.25
C ILE A 581 17.32 36.73 23.30
N SER A 582 17.55 37.40 24.44
CA SER A 582 18.74 38.19 24.81
C SER A 582 19.80 38.38 23.71
N GLY A 583 19.61 39.43 22.91
CA GLY A 583 20.56 39.85 21.86
C GLY A 583 20.43 39.16 20.49
N THR A 584 19.50 38.22 20.33
CA THR A 584 19.25 37.51 19.06
C THR A 584 17.75 37.31 18.78
N THR A 585 17.36 37.31 17.50
CA THR A 585 15.98 37.05 17.08
C THR A 585 15.87 35.66 16.48
N TRP A 586 14.96 34.82 16.99
CA TRP A 586 14.69 33.49 16.46
C TRP A 586 13.35 33.46 15.72
N THR A 587 13.37 32.94 14.49
CA THR A 587 12.20 32.88 13.59
C THR A 587 11.75 31.44 13.42
N TYR A 588 10.46 31.17 13.62
CA TYR A 588 9.91 29.84 13.37
C TYR A 588 9.96 29.52 11.87
N ARG A 589 10.54 28.36 11.52
CA ARG A 589 10.73 27.90 10.13
C ARG A 589 9.75 26.83 9.70
N GLY A 590 8.95 26.30 10.62
CA GLY A 590 7.92 25.30 10.33
C GLY A 590 8.05 24.03 11.15
N CYS A 591 7.09 23.14 10.93
CA CYS A 591 7.06 21.81 11.50
C CYS A 591 7.75 20.85 10.53
N TYR A 592 8.64 19.99 11.02
CA TYR A 592 9.37 19.03 10.19
C TYR A 592 9.23 17.63 10.77
N PRO A 593 9.22 16.57 9.95
CA PRO A 593 9.36 15.21 10.46
C PRO A 593 10.67 15.08 11.23
N ASP A 594 10.69 14.39 12.37
CA ASP A 594 11.93 14.09 13.11
C ASP A 594 11.90 12.65 13.59
N GLY A 595 12.78 11.79 13.05
CA GLY A 595 12.78 10.36 13.36
C GLY A 595 13.91 9.98 14.30
N ALA A 596 13.68 9.05 15.22
CA ALA A 596 14.71 8.54 16.13
C ALA A 596 15.95 7.99 15.40
N ASP A 597 15.75 7.36 14.23
CA ASP A 597 16.83 6.81 13.39
C ASP A 597 17.48 7.86 12.46
N GLN A 598 16.80 8.98 12.22
CA GLN A 598 17.27 10.05 11.34
C GLN A 598 16.79 11.41 11.85
N ARG A 599 17.53 11.94 12.83
CA ARG A 599 17.25 13.27 13.37
C ARG A 599 17.41 14.35 12.30
N THR A 600 16.43 15.24 12.23
CA THR A 600 16.32 16.35 11.30
C THR A 600 17.29 17.46 11.66
N LEU A 601 17.50 17.71 12.96
CA LEU A 601 18.68 18.39 13.49
C LEU A 601 19.63 17.32 14.07
N TYR A 602 20.70 17.00 13.35
CA TYR A 602 21.52 15.81 13.62
C TYR A 602 22.88 16.08 14.25
N ASP A 603 23.30 17.35 14.32
CA ASP A 603 24.69 17.73 14.54
C ASP A 603 24.93 18.62 15.77
N GLY A 604 23.88 19.06 16.48
CA GLY A 604 24.02 19.91 17.67
C GLY A 604 23.61 19.30 19.01
N GLY A 605 23.27 18.01 19.01
CA GLY A 605 22.90 17.26 20.21
C GLY A 605 21.50 17.59 20.72
N SER A 606 21.04 16.80 21.70
CA SER A 606 19.70 16.93 22.28
C SER A 606 19.70 16.87 23.80
N THR A 607 18.66 17.43 24.40
CA THR A 607 18.38 17.35 25.84
C THR A 607 16.88 17.19 26.06
N SER A 608 16.47 16.38 27.03
CA SER A 608 15.06 16.17 27.37
C SER A 608 14.81 16.50 28.84
N GLY A 609 13.69 17.18 29.14
CA GLY A 609 13.35 17.54 30.52
C GLY A 609 11.93 18.09 30.67
N GLN A 610 11.31 17.84 31.82
CA GLN A 610 9.94 18.29 32.14
C GLN A 610 9.80 19.81 32.25
N SER A 611 10.91 20.55 32.32
CA SER A 611 10.92 22.01 32.36
C SER A 611 11.11 22.66 30.98
N ASN A 612 11.14 21.88 29.88
CA ASN A 612 11.47 22.39 28.54
C ASN A 612 10.49 23.47 28.07
N THR A 613 11.02 24.58 27.55
CA THR A 613 10.28 25.66 26.85
C THR A 613 10.98 25.97 25.54
N VAL A 614 10.28 26.60 24.59
CA VAL A 614 10.88 27.11 23.34
C VAL A 614 12.03 28.04 23.69
N SER A 615 11.81 28.98 24.60
CA SER A 615 12.83 29.96 24.99
C SER A 615 14.08 29.33 25.61
N GLN A 616 13.93 28.35 26.50
CA GLN A 616 15.06 27.66 27.12
C GLN A 616 15.83 26.81 26.11
N CYS A 617 15.13 26.11 25.22
CA CYS A 617 15.75 25.32 24.17
C CYS A 617 16.60 26.20 23.24
N LEU A 618 16.03 27.30 22.73
CA LEU A 618 16.72 28.21 21.82
C LEU A 618 17.90 28.94 22.50
N ALA A 619 17.77 29.32 23.78
CA ALA A 619 18.89 29.88 24.55
C ALA A 619 20.04 28.86 24.71
N SER A 620 19.72 27.59 24.96
CA SER A 620 20.74 26.53 25.03
C SER A 620 21.40 26.24 23.68
N CYS A 621 20.66 26.29 22.57
CA CYS A 621 21.25 26.12 21.25
C CYS A 621 22.12 27.31 20.87
N ALA A 622 21.70 28.53 21.22
CA ALA A 622 22.50 29.74 21.03
C ALA A 622 23.83 29.71 21.79
N SER A 623 23.82 29.27 23.06
CA SER A 623 25.05 29.21 23.89
C SER A 623 26.03 28.14 23.42
N LYS A 624 25.52 27.07 22.78
CA LYS A 624 26.31 26.04 22.10
C LYS A 624 26.76 26.43 20.69
N GLY A 625 26.37 27.61 20.19
CA GLY A 625 26.79 28.17 18.91
C GLY A 625 25.96 27.72 17.69
N PHE A 626 24.85 27.02 17.88
CA PHE A 626 24.00 26.53 16.79
C PHE A 626 23.04 27.61 16.25
N ALA A 627 22.83 27.59 14.93
CA ALA A 627 21.94 28.53 14.24
C ALA A 627 20.48 28.04 14.20
N LEU A 628 20.25 26.75 14.43
CA LEU A 628 18.95 26.12 14.52
C LEU A 628 18.73 25.52 15.90
N GLY A 629 17.51 25.70 16.41
CA GLY A 629 17.01 25.02 17.59
C GLY A 629 15.64 24.44 17.28
N GLY A 630 15.37 23.23 17.76
CA GLY A 630 14.17 22.49 17.49
C GLY A 630 13.58 21.91 18.75
N VAL A 631 12.26 22.01 18.90
CA VAL A 631 11.51 21.49 20.04
C VAL A 631 10.59 20.37 19.61
N GLU A 632 10.58 19.26 20.33
CA GLU A 632 9.82 18.06 20.01
C GLU A 632 9.17 17.46 21.26
N TYR A 633 8.02 16.79 21.06
CA TYR A 633 7.33 15.96 22.05
C TYR A 633 7.09 16.62 23.42
N GLY A 634 6.97 17.95 23.47
CA GLY A 634 6.76 18.71 24.69
C GLY A 634 7.98 18.85 25.62
N ILE A 635 8.87 17.86 25.66
CA ILE A 635 9.99 17.79 26.62
C ILE A 635 11.37 17.83 25.98
N GLU A 636 11.48 17.72 24.65
CA GLU A 636 12.75 17.52 23.96
C GLU A 636 13.21 18.80 23.26
N CYS A 637 14.52 19.01 23.30
CA CYS A 637 15.22 20.10 22.63
C CYS A 637 16.38 19.54 21.82
N PHE A 638 16.48 19.96 20.57
CA PHE A 638 17.53 19.58 19.62
C PHE A 638 18.19 20.83 19.06
N CYS A 639 19.51 20.82 18.96
CA CYS A 639 20.26 21.88 18.31
C CYS A 639 20.84 21.37 16.99
N GLY A 640 21.05 22.25 16.03
CA GLY A 640 21.73 21.88 14.79
C GLY A 640 22.23 23.07 13.98
N SER A 641 23.13 22.80 13.04
CA SER A 641 23.62 23.82 12.10
C SER A 641 22.87 23.81 10.77
N ALA A 642 22.20 22.69 10.44
CA ALA A 642 21.41 22.55 9.24
C ALA A 642 20.26 21.55 9.42
N ILE A 643 19.20 21.73 8.62
CA ILE A 643 18.16 20.71 8.43
C ILE A 643 18.72 19.62 7.51
N ARG A 644 18.56 18.34 7.88
CA ARG A 644 19.00 17.19 7.09
C ARG A 644 18.50 17.26 5.63
N SER A 645 19.39 17.02 4.66
CA SER A 645 19.06 17.12 3.24
C SER A 645 17.95 16.13 2.85
N GLY A 646 16.97 16.62 2.10
CA GLY A 646 15.79 15.84 1.69
C GLY A 646 14.62 15.90 2.67
N VAL A 647 14.75 16.54 3.83
CA VAL A 647 13.62 16.77 4.75
C VAL A 647 12.89 18.07 4.40
N THR A 648 11.59 17.98 4.14
CA THR A 648 10.72 19.12 3.84
C THR A 648 9.74 19.39 4.98
N ALA A 649 9.32 20.65 5.14
CA ALA A 649 8.33 21.03 6.14
C ALA A 649 6.96 20.38 5.88
N VAL A 650 6.24 20.07 6.96
CA VAL A 650 4.87 19.57 6.97
C VAL A 650 3.91 20.63 7.51
N TYR A 651 2.61 20.34 7.60
CA TYR A 651 1.63 21.30 8.09
C TYR A 651 1.91 21.69 9.53
N GLY A 652 1.82 22.99 9.85
CA GLY A 652 2.11 23.51 11.19
C GLY A 652 1.25 22.89 12.29
N SER A 653 0.03 22.43 11.96
CA SER A 653 -0.86 21.71 12.87
C SER A 653 -0.35 20.33 13.30
N GLU A 654 0.65 19.76 12.62
CA GLU A 654 1.27 18.50 13.02
C GLU A 654 2.27 18.68 14.17
N CYS A 655 2.70 19.91 14.44
CA CYS A 655 3.42 20.28 15.65
C CYS A 655 2.41 20.95 16.59
N SER A 656 1.63 20.14 17.33
CA SER A 656 0.53 20.65 18.19
C SER A 656 0.72 20.36 19.68
N GLN A 657 1.84 19.74 20.07
CA GLN A 657 2.11 19.36 21.46
C GLN A 657 2.59 20.58 22.26
N PRO A 658 1.94 20.93 23.39
CA PRO A 658 2.42 22.00 24.26
C PRO A 658 3.76 21.64 24.93
N CYS A 659 4.59 22.65 25.20
CA CYS A 659 5.82 22.47 25.97
C CYS A 659 5.52 22.12 27.43
N ALA A 660 6.26 21.17 28.01
CA ALA A 660 6.07 20.73 29.39
C ALA A 660 6.38 21.83 30.43
N GLY A 661 7.36 22.69 30.14
CA GLY A 661 7.71 23.84 30.97
C GLY A 661 6.87 25.09 30.70
N ASN A 662 6.08 25.12 29.63
CA ASN A 662 5.17 26.22 29.29
C ASN A 662 4.04 25.76 28.36
N ALA A 663 2.86 25.48 28.92
CA ALA A 663 1.71 25.01 28.14
C ALA A 663 1.16 26.03 27.11
N ASN A 664 1.61 27.29 27.16
CA ASN A 664 1.26 28.32 26.18
C ASN A 664 2.25 28.39 25.00
N GLU A 665 3.22 27.49 24.93
CA GLU A 665 4.15 27.34 23.82
C GLU A 665 3.98 25.96 23.17
N ILE A 666 4.30 25.85 21.87
CA ILE A 666 4.23 24.60 21.12
C ILE A 666 5.64 24.01 20.96
N CYS A 667 5.82 22.77 21.40
CA CYS A 667 7.06 22.01 21.36
C CYS A 667 6.91 20.75 20.50
N GLY A 668 6.62 20.94 19.21
CA GLY A 668 6.56 19.86 18.22
C GLY A 668 5.37 18.90 18.43
N ALA A 669 5.57 17.62 18.16
CA ALA A 669 4.72 16.47 18.50
C ALA A 669 5.52 15.17 18.32
N GLY A 670 4.90 13.99 18.42
CA GLY A 670 5.61 12.72 18.21
C GLY A 670 6.14 12.60 16.77
N ASN A 671 7.46 12.46 16.63
CA ASN A 671 8.17 12.47 15.34
C ASN A 671 7.99 13.78 14.54
N ARG A 672 7.79 14.90 15.22
CA ARG A 672 7.50 16.22 14.63
C ARG A 672 8.23 17.31 15.40
N ILE A 673 9.27 17.86 14.79
CA ILE A 673 10.08 18.91 15.40
C ILE A 673 9.67 20.29 14.89
N GLY A 674 9.42 21.22 15.82
CA GLY A 674 9.24 22.63 15.49
C GLY A 674 10.60 23.33 15.42
N ILE A 675 11.03 23.77 14.24
CA ILE A 675 12.37 24.35 14.02
C ILE A 675 12.33 25.88 14.02
N TYR A 676 13.28 26.49 14.72
CA TYR A 676 13.52 27.92 14.75
C TYR A 676 14.93 28.23 14.26
N GLU A 677 15.08 29.35 13.56
CA GLU A 677 16.37 29.81 13.04
C GLU A 677 16.74 31.19 13.57
N ARG A 678 18.02 31.34 13.93
CA ARG A 678 18.57 32.57 14.51
C ARG A 678 18.98 33.57 13.42
N SER A 679 18.44 34.78 13.50
CA SER A 679 18.92 35.96 12.76
C SER A 679 19.91 36.73 13.63
N THR A 680 21.19 36.74 13.25
CA THR A 680 22.19 37.59 13.91
C THR A 680 22.17 38.99 13.31
N SER A 681 21.82 40.00 14.12
CA SER A 681 22.07 41.41 13.77
C SER A 681 23.58 41.67 13.89
N THR A 682 24.30 41.64 12.77
CA THR A 682 25.70 42.08 12.72
C THR A 682 25.76 43.60 12.78
N THR A 683 25.97 44.14 13.98
CA THR A 683 26.40 45.54 14.12
C THR A 683 27.86 45.63 13.68
N THR A 684 28.08 46.30 12.56
CA THR A 684 29.36 46.69 12.00
C THR A 684 30.20 47.48 13.01
N THR A 685 31.42 47.04 13.31
CA THR A 685 32.56 47.91 13.66
C THR A 685 33.90 47.29 13.24
N THR A 686 34.55 47.96 12.30
CA THR A 686 35.96 47.79 11.86
C THR A 686 36.90 48.30 12.98
N PRO A 687 38.05 47.64 13.27
CA PRO A 687 39.32 48.08 12.68
C PRO A 687 40.36 46.98 12.34
N THR A 688 41.04 47.22 11.21
CA THR A 688 42.45 46.99 10.81
C THR A 688 43.32 45.97 11.57
N THR A 689 43.90 44.97 10.88
CA THR A 689 45.30 44.94 10.33
C THR A 689 45.73 43.51 9.92
N THR A 690 46.07 43.38 8.63
CA THR A 690 47.06 42.51 7.94
C THR A 690 47.39 41.09 8.45
N THR A 691 47.10 40.07 7.63
CA THR A 691 48.12 39.16 7.04
C THR A 691 47.52 38.21 5.98
N THR A 692 48.18 38.18 4.83
CA THR A 692 48.03 37.32 3.65
C THR A 692 48.05 35.82 3.97
N THR A 693 47.15 35.01 3.39
CA THR A 693 47.45 33.97 2.36
C THR A 693 46.24 33.08 1.99
N THR A 694 45.92 33.07 0.69
CA THR A 694 45.39 31.98 -0.18
C THR A 694 44.11 31.20 0.18
N ALA A 695 43.08 31.36 -0.67
CA ALA A 695 41.86 30.54 -0.74
C ALA A 695 42.06 29.19 -1.46
N PRO A 696 41.36 28.10 -1.08
CA PRO A 696 41.13 26.95 -1.95
C PRO A 696 39.75 27.07 -2.64
N THR A 697 39.79 26.97 -3.97
CA THR A 697 38.67 26.93 -4.91
C THR A 697 37.82 25.65 -4.70
N SER A 698 36.51 25.79 -4.47
CA SER A 698 35.59 24.64 -4.42
C SER A 698 35.33 24.10 -5.83
N THR A 699 35.80 22.89 -6.11
CA THR A 699 35.59 22.18 -7.37
C THR A 699 34.19 21.54 -7.35
N SER A 700 33.33 21.86 -8.31
CA SER A 700 32.00 21.25 -8.44
C SER A 700 32.11 19.83 -9.01
N THR A 701 31.39 18.90 -8.40
CA THR A 701 31.35 17.47 -8.80
C THR A 701 29.92 17.03 -9.12
N PHE A 702 29.78 16.12 -10.08
CA PHE A 702 28.51 15.63 -10.61
C PHE A 702 28.49 14.11 -10.58
N ALA A 703 27.63 13.51 -9.75
CA ALA A 703 27.43 12.06 -9.71
C ALA A 703 26.41 11.64 -10.77
N ILE A 704 26.87 10.92 -11.80
CA ILE A 704 26.04 10.50 -12.93
C ILE A 704 25.89 8.99 -12.91
N THR A 705 24.64 8.51 -12.92
CA THR A 705 24.33 7.08 -13.00
C THR A 705 23.95 6.73 -14.43
N GLY A 706 24.77 5.92 -15.09
CA GLY A 706 24.55 5.51 -16.48
C GLY A 706 25.19 4.16 -16.78
N PHE A 707 24.90 3.61 -17.95
CA PHE A 707 25.50 2.35 -18.38
C PHE A 707 26.95 2.56 -18.82
N THR A 708 27.85 1.74 -18.30
CA THR A 708 29.24 1.65 -18.76
C THR A 708 29.49 0.29 -19.42
N PRO A 709 30.26 0.23 -20.52
CA PRO A 709 30.61 -1.04 -21.15
C PRO A 709 31.32 -1.97 -20.15
N ARG A 710 30.83 -3.20 -20.03
CA ARG A 710 31.38 -4.21 -19.11
C ARG A 710 32.18 -5.29 -19.85
N GLY A 711 31.81 -5.59 -21.09
CA GLY A 711 32.54 -6.45 -22.00
C GLY A 711 31.72 -7.62 -22.57
N CYS A 712 32.36 -8.41 -23.42
CA CYS A 712 31.78 -9.55 -24.12
C CYS A 712 31.62 -10.78 -23.20
N ILE A 713 30.42 -11.35 -23.14
CA ILE A 713 30.09 -12.51 -22.30
C ILE A 713 29.63 -13.68 -23.17
N ALA A 714 30.17 -14.87 -22.93
CA ALA A 714 29.69 -16.10 -23.56
C ALA A 714 28.29 -16.46 -23.05
N GLU A 715 27.40 -16.92 -23.93
CA GLU A 715 26.07 -17.50 -23.65
C GLU A 715 26.04 -19.03 -23.92
N GLY A 716 25.07 -19.76 -23.35
CA GLY A 716 25.03 -21.23 -23.39
C GLY A 716 24.33 -21.82 -24.63
N THR A 717 24.74 -22.99 -25.10
CA THR A 717 24.33 -23.64 -26.38
C THR A 717 22.89 -24.21 -26.43
N SER A 718 22.04 -23.95 -25.44
CA SER A 718 20.64 -24.41 -25.43
C SER A 718 19.73 -23.27 -25.01
N GLY A 719 18.67 -22.99 -25.79
CA GLY A 719 17.81 -21.79 -25.77
C GLY A 719 17.04 -21.44 -24.49
N THR A 720 17.49 -21.89 -23.31
CA THR A 720 17.00 -21.50 -21.98
C THR A 720 18.09 -20.85 -21.11
N ARG A 721 19.29 -20.58 -21.65
CA ARG A 721 20.50 -20.19 -20.90
C ARG A 721 21.12 -18.87 -21.36
N ARG A 722 20.37 -17.77 -21.20
CA ARG A 722 20.81 -16.40 -21.48
C ARG A 722 21.55 -15.79 -20.29
N ALA A 723 22.58 -14.99 -20.53
CA ALA A 723 23.32 -14.30 -19.48
C ALA A 723 22.47 -13.21 -18.82
N LEU A 724 21.59 -12.57 -19.59
CA LEU A 724 20.59 -11.60 -19.11
C LEU A 724 19.20 -12.18 -19.30
N THR A 725 18.49 -12.42 -18.19
CA THR A 725 17.20 -13.14 -18.16
C THR A 725 16.00 -12.25 -17.84
N GLY A 726 16.16 -10.93 -17.91
CA GLY A 726 15.05 -9.98 -17.80
C GLY A 726 14.29 -9.88 -19.12
N VAL A 727 13.89 -8.66 -19.48
CA VAL A 727 13.20 -8.42 -20.76
C VAL A 727 14.17 -8.47 -21.94
N SER A 728 13.69 -8.90 -23.11
CA SER A 728 14.45 -8.86 -24.36
C SER A 728 13.65 -8.21 -25.48
N TYR A 729 14.34 -7.56 -26.40
CA TYR A 729 13.79 -6.87 -27.55
C TYR A 729 14.54 -7.28 -28.81
N THR A 730 13.84 -7.56 -29.89
CA THR A 730 14.43 -7.72 -31.22
C THR A 730 14.03 -6.52 -32.06
N ARG A 731 15.00 -5.74 -32.55
CA ARG A 731 14.73 -4.56 -33.39
C ARG A 731 15.77 -4.41 -34.50
N SER A 732 15.35 -3.91 -35.64
CA SER A 732 16.23 -3.65 -36.79
C SER A 732 17.15 -2.44 -36.62
N ASP A 733 16.93 -1.63 -35.57
CA ASP A 733 17.68 -0.41 -35.26
C ASP A 733 18.48 -0.51 -33.96
N VAL A 734 18.70 -1.73 -33.43
CA VAL A 734 19.47 -1.92 -32.18
C VAL A 734 20.87 -1.33 -32.32
N THR A 735 21.21 -0.53 -31.31
CA THR A 735 22.57 -0.10 -30.94
C THR A 735 22.72 -0.34 -29.43
N PRO A 736 23.94 -0.40 -28.86
CA PRO A 736 24.14 -0.47 -27.42
C PRO A 736 23.47 0.70 -26.69
N GLN A 737 23.46 1.92 -27.26
CA GLN A 737 22.79 3.06 -26.62
C GLN A 737 21.27 2.92 -26.63
N LEU A 738 20.68 2.44 -27.74
CA LEU A 738 19.25 2.14 -27.77
C LEU A 738 18.92 1.03 -26.76
N CYS A 739 19.75 -0.01 -26.69
CA CYS A 739 19.56 -1.10 -25.74
C CYS A 739 19.71 -0.62 -24.28
N ASN A 740 20.67 0.25 -23.97
CA ASN A 740 20.81 0.89 -22.65
C ASN A 740 19.57 1.70 -22.27
N SER A 741 18.98 2.43 -23.23
CA SER A 741 17.76 3.20 -23.00
C SER A 741 16.56 2.27 -22.72
N LEU A 742 16.40 1.21 -23.51
CA LEU A 742 15.35 0.19 -23.30
C LEU A 742 15.52 -0.55 -21.98
N CYS A 743 16.77 -0.79 -21.56
CA CYS A 743 17.12 -1.44 -20.30
C CYS A 743 17.32 -0.45 -19.14
N SER A 744 16.86 0.80 -19.24
CA SER A 744 17.14 1.85 -18.24
C SER A 744 16.65 1.52 -16.83
N SER A 745 15.65 0.65 -16.66
CA SER A 745 15.17 0.15 -15.36
C SER A 745 15.96 -1.04 -14.81
N PHE A 746 16.95 -1.55 -15.55
CA PHE A 746 17.73 -2.73 -15.19
C PHE A 746 19.19 -2.38 -14.84
N GLN A 747 19.85 -3.27 -14.09
CA GLN A 747 21.26 -3.10 -13.72
C GLN A 747 22.23 -3.40 -14.87
N TYR A 748 21.84 -4.26 -15.81
CA TYR A 748 22.62 -4.67 -16.97
C TYR A 748 21.78 -4.58 -18.24
N SER A 749 22.46 -4.22 -19.32
CA SER A 749 21.97 -4.31 -20.69
C SER A 749 22.93 -5.16 -21.50
N GLY A 750 22.46 -5.75 -22.59
CA GLY A 750 23.28 -6.59 -23.45
C GLY A 750 22.76 -6.63 -24.86
N VAL A 751 23.65 -6.48 -25.83
CA VAL A 751 23.32 -6.59 -27.24
C VAL A 751 23.85 -7.91 -27.81
N GLU A 752 23.02 -8.63 -28.56
CA GLU A 752 23.36 -9.92 -29.15
C GLU A 752 22.94 -9.98 -30.62
N ASN A 753 23.68 -10.76 -31.40
CA ASN A 753 23.36 -11.14 -32.78
C ASN A 753 23.02 -9.96 -33.73
N GLY A 754 23.52 -8.76 -33.46
CA GLY A 754 23.31 -7.56 -34.28
C GLY A 754 21.98 -6.83 -34.07
N ASN A 755 20.90 -7.54 -33.73
CA ASN A 755 19.55 -6.98 -33.67
C ASN A 755 18.76 -7.30 -32.38
N GLU A 756 19.39 -7.92 -31.40
CA GLU A 756 18.76 -8.30 -30.14
C GLU A 756 19.32 -7.49 -28.98
N CYS A 757 18.44 -7.13 -28.05
CA CYS A 757 18.73 -6.44 -26.81
C CYS A 757 18.16 -7.25 -25.65
N TYR A 758 18.96 -7.46 -24.61
CA TYR A 758 18.61 -8.20 -23.41
C TYR A 758 18.89 -7.34 -22.19
N CYS A 759 17.97 -7.33 -21.23
CA CYS A 759 18.10 -6.59 -19.99
C CYS A 759 18.13 -7.56 -18.81
N GLY A 760 18.73 -7.16 -17.68
CA GLY A 760 18.69 -7.98 -16.48
C GLY A 760 19.24 -7.25 -15.27
N ASN A 761 18.78 -7.65 -14.07
CA ASN A 761 19.33 -7.13 -12.82
C ASN A 761 20.52 -7.95 -12.31
N THR A 762 20.77 -9.10 -12.93
CA THR A 762 21.92 -9.96 -12.63
C THR A 762 22.46 -10.52 -13.94
N LEU A 763 23.77 -10.73 -13.99
CA LEU A 763 24.41 -11.58 -15.00
C LEU A 763 24.36 -13.01 -14.47
N THR A 764 23.52 -13.86 -15.05
CA THR A 764 23.33 -15.22 -14.55
C THR A 764 24.42 -16.16 -15.07
N ASN A 765 25.05 -16.95 -14.18
CA ASN A 765 25.92 -18.09 -14.55
C ASN A 765 25.10 -19.34 -14.89
N ASN A 766 24.03 -19.19 -15.67
CA ASN A 766 23.07 -20.25 -15.97
C ASN A 766 23.57 -21.19 -17.09
N GLY A 767 24.80 -21.66 -16.99
CA GLY A 767 25.42 -22.55 -17.98
C GLY A 767 26.04 -21.84 -19.19
N ALA A 768 26.10 -20.52 -19.14
CA ALA A 768 27.15 -19.74 -19.78
C ALA A 768 28.14 -19.30 -18.70
N SER A 769 29.43 -19.28 -18.99
CA SER A 769 30.47 -19.15 -17.95
C SER A 769 30.44 -17.81 -17.19
N GLY A 770 29.61 -16.85 -17.62
CA GLY A 770 29.58 -15.46 -17.15
C GLY A 770 30.95 -14.77 -17.21
N THR A 771 31.88 -15.41 -17.92
CA THR A 771 33.27 -15.01 -18.01
C THR A 771 33.34 -13.99 -19.12
N VAL A 772 34.03 -12.88 -18.84
CA VAL A 772 34.38 -11.93 -19.88
C VAL A 772 35.35 -12.63 -20.83
N ILE A 773 34.92 -12.82 -22.07
CA ILE A 773 35.73 -13.42 -23.15
C ILE A 773 36.28 -12.32 -24.06
N ALA A 774 37.15 -12.69 -25.00
CA ALA A 774 37.74 -11.71 -25.91
C ALA A 774 36.65 -10.96 -26.71
N GLU A 775 36.78 -9.64 -26.80
CA GLU A 775 35.86 -8.73 -27.53
C GLU A 775 35.70 -9.07 -29.02
N SER A 776 36.59 -9.86 -29.60
CA SER A 776 36.46 -10.39 -30.96
C SER A 776 35.29 -11.36 -31.11
N ASN A 777 34.81 -11.98 -30.03
CA ASN A 777 33.66 -12.88 -30.08
C ASN A 777 32.33 -12.11 -30.16
N CYS A 778 32.29 -10.88 -29.63
CA CYS A 778 31.13 -9.98 -29.74
C CYS A 778 31.29 -8.99 -30.90
N ALA A 779 31.75 -9.45 -32.07
CA ALA A 779 32.10 -8.58 -33.20
C ALA A 779 31.00 -8.41 -34.26
N THR A 780 29.78 -8.91 -34.03
CA THR A 780 28.67 -8.77 -34.98
C THR A 780 28.28 -7.30 -35.09
N PRO A 781 28.25 -6.71 -36.30
CA PRO A 781 27.82 -5.33 -36.48
C PRO A 781 26.39 -5.10 -35.99
N CYS A 782 26.13 -3.97 -35.33
CA CYS A 782 24.79 -3.58 -34.93
C CYS A 782 23.91 -3.25 -36.14
N ALA A 783 22.64 -3.65 -36.11
CA ALA A 783 21.69 -3.38 -37.17
C ALA A 783 21.37 -1.87 -37.32
N GLY A 784 21.35 -1.14 -36.20
CA GLY A 784 21.13 0.32 -36.20
C GLY A 784 22.37 1.15 -36.52
N ASP A 785 23.57 0.58 -36.39
CA ASP A 785 24.85 1.25 -36.69
C ASP A 785 25.97 0.23 -36.91
N SER A 786 26.30 -0.05 -38.17
CA SER A 786 27.30 -1.07 -38.54
C SER A 786 28.73 -0.77 -38.04
N SER A 787 29.01 0.44 -37.55
CA SER A 787 30.29 0.79 -36.93
C SER A 787 30.42 0.29 -35.49
N GLN A 788 29.30 -0.12 -34.87
CA GLN A 788 29.23 -0.59 -33.50
C GLN A 788 29.07 -2.10 -33.42
N LYS A 789 29.44 -2.65 -32.26
CA LYS A 789 29.45 -4.09 -31.98
C LYS A 789 28.23 -4.50 -31.14
N CYS A 790 27.48 -5.48 -31.60
CA CYS A 790 26.26 -5.98 -30.97
C CYS A 790 26.30 -7.50 -30.75
N GLY A 791 27.34 -7.97 -30.05
CA GLY A 791 27.46 -9.37 -29.65
C GLY A 791 27.82 -10.31 -30.79
N GLY A 792 27.33 -11.54 -30.73
CA GLY A 792 27.61 -12.64 -31.67
C GLY A 792 26.71 -13.83 -31.40
N GLY A 793 26.81 -14.87 -32.22
CA GLY A 793 26.03 -16.09 -32.02
C GLY A 793 26.37 -16.72 -30.66
N TRP A 794 25.46 -16.58 -29.69
CA TRP A 794 25.66 -17.00 -28.29
C TRP A 794 26.74 -16.20 -27.55
N THR A 795 26.95 -14.94 -27.87
CA THR A 795 27.82 -14.05 -27.08
C THR A 795 27.20 -12.68 -26.99
N VAL A 796 27.00 -12.17 -25.78
CA VAL A 796 26.31 -10.90 -25.53
C VAL A 796 27.32 -9.83 -25.12
N GLY A 797 27.29 -8.68 -25.80
CA GLY A 797 28.07 -7.51 -25.44
C GLY A 797 27.34 -6.75 -24.33
N THR A 798 27.87 -6.74 -23.11
CA THR A 798 27.13 -6.23 -21.93
C THR A 798 27.59 -4.86 -21.45
N SER A 799 26.65 -4.08 -20.93
CA SER A 799 26.90 -2.85 -20.17
C SER A 799 26.27 -2.96 -18.78
N GLN A 800 26.82 -2.25 -17.81
CA GLN A 800 26.35 -2.21 -16.43
C GLN A 800 26.07 -0.79 -15.98
N LYS A 801 24.99 -0.59 -15.24
CA LYS A 801 24.67 0.69 -14.62
C LYS A 801 25.63 0.97 -13.45
N THR A 802 26.34 2.09 -13.55
CA THR A 802 27.32 2.53 -12.55
C THR A 802 27.15 4.01 -12.27
N THR A 803 27.33 4.42 -11.02
CA THR A 803 27.41 5.83 -10.64
C THR A 803 28.87 6.27 -10.73
N VAL A 804 29.15 7.26 -11.58
CA VAL A 804 30.47 7.82 -11.81
C VAL A 804 30.46 9.31 -11.56
N THR A 805 31.45 9.79 -10.82
CA THR A 805 31.61 11.22 -10.51
C THR A 805 32.45 11.90 -11.59
N PHE A 806 31.90 12.95 -12.20
CA PHE A 806 32.63 13.90 -13.02
C PHE A 806 32.99 15.13 -12.19
N THR A 807 34.20 15.65 -12.37
CA THR A 807 34.68 16.90 -11.77
C THR A 807 34.73 17.99 -12.84
N ALA A 808 34.16 19.15 -12.56
CA ALA A 808 34.29 20.31 -13.42
C ALA A 808 35.74 20.83 -13.40
N LEU A 809 36.32 20.99 -14.58
CA LEU A 809 37.68 21.50 -14.77
C LEU A 809 37.73 23.00 -15.07
N GLY A 810 36.58 23.61 -15.36
CA GLY A 810 36.45 25.04 -15.67
C GLY A 810 36.17 25.31 -17.16
N CYS A 811 36.27 26.57 -17.55
CA CYS A 811 36.00 27.02 -18.91
C CYS A 811 37.25 26.98 -19.82
N TYR A 812 37.10 26.51 -21.05
CA TYR A 812 38.18 26.36 -22.04
C TYR A 812 37.83 26.96 -23.39
N VAL A 813 38.84 27.43 -24.12
CA VAL A 813 38.68 27.91 -25.51
C VAL A 813 38.48 26.74 -26.45
N ASP A 814 37.42 26.81 -27.27
CA ASP A 814 37.22 25.94 -28.42
C ASP A 814 37.46 26.70 -29.74
N GLY A 815 37.57 25.98 -30.85
CA GLY A 815 37.79 26.58 -32.16
C GLY A 815 37.49 25.63 -33.30
N SER A 816 37.76 26.06 -34.54
CA SER A 816 37.54 25.24 -35.74
C SER A 816 38.21 23.88 -35.67
N ASP A 817 39.38 23.79 -35.05
CA ASP A 817 40.14 22.55 -34.86
C ASP A 817 39.70 21.74 -33.63
N ARG A 818 38.54 22.06 -33.03
CA ARG A 818 37.85 21.42 -31.89
C ARG A 818 38.72 20.81 -30.79
N MET A 819 38.53 21.31 -29.57
CA MET A 819 39.22 20.85 -28.37
C MET A 819 38.92 19.37 -28.05
N LEU A 820 37.67 18.93 -28.23
CA LEU A 820 37.22 17.55 -28.10
C LEU A 820 36.63 17.12 -29.45
N ARG A 821 37.11 16.01 -30.01
CA ARG A 821 36.88 15.64 -31.42
C ARG A 821 36.16 14.30 -31.57
N ALA A 822 36.23 13.44 -30.56
CA ALA A 822 35.83 12.04 -30.71
C ALA A 822 34.32 11.87 -30.91
N TYR A 823 33.48 12.65 -30.23
CA TYR A 823 32.04 12.64 -30.44
C TYR A 823 31.44 14.01 -30.18
N THR A 824 30.46 14.41 -30.98
CA THR A 824 29.68 15.64 -30.78
C THR A 824 28.21 15.40 -31.08
N THR A 825 27.34 16.08 -30.33
CA THR A 825 25.89 16.07 -30.57
C THR A 825 25.26 17.39 -30.11
N THR A 826 24.21 17.81 -30.80
CA THR A 826 23.42 19.00 -30.46
C THR A 826 22.08 18.58 -29.87
N LEU A 827 21.71 19.15 -28.72
CA LEU A 827 20.45 18.93 -28.01
C LEU A 827 19.69 20.25 -27.88
N SER A 828 19.03 20.67 -28.97
CA SER A 828 18.53 22.03 -29.17
C SER A 828 17.64 22.60 -28.07
N SER A 829 16.86 21.78 -27.38
CA SER A 829 15.90 22.20 -26.33
C SER A 829 16.00 21.39 -25.03
N SER A 830 16.94 20.44 -24.93
CA SER A 830 17.00 19.51 -23.80
C SER A 830 18.40 19.35 -23.22
N MET A 831 19.33 20.23 -23.56
CA MET A 831 20.68 20.17 -23.03
C MET A 831 20.69 20.47 -21.53
N THR A 832 21.26 19.56 -20.74
CA THR A 832 21.68 19.80 -19.35
C THR A 832 23.11 19.28 -19.19
N THR A 833 23.78 19.70 -18.13
CA THR A 833 25.11 19.18 -17.79
C THR A 833 25.04 17.67 -17.63
N GLU A 834 24.11 17.16 -16.82
CA GLU A 834 23.95 15.73 -16.52
C GLU A 834 23.68 14.91 -17.78
N LYS A 835 22.90 15.45 -18.72
CA LYS A 835 22.59 14.77 -19.98
C LYS A 835 23.82 14.62 -20.87
N CYS A 836 24.66 15.66 -20.96
CA CYS A 836 25.92 15.57 -21.71
C CYS A 836 26.89 14.59 -21.04
N LEU A 837 27.03 14.66 -19.71
CA LEU A 837 27.87 13.73 -18.95
C LEU A 837 27.42 12.28 -19.13
N GLY A 838 26.10 12.02 -19.12
CA GLY A 838 25.53 10.69 -19.39
C GLY A 838 25.84 10.19 -20.80
N ILE A 839 25.69 11.04 -21.82
CA ILE A 839 26.01 10.69 -23.22
C ILE A 839 27.48 10.28 -23.39
N CYS A 840 28.40 11.02 -22.76
CA CYS A 840 29.83 10.72 -22.82
C CYS A 840 30.19 9.47 -21.99
N LEU A 841 29.53 9.28 -20.83
CA LEU A 841 29.69 8.09 -19.99
C LEU A 841 29.29 6.81 -20.72
N GLU A 842 28.13 6.82 -21.38
CA GLU A 842 27.60 5.68 -22.15
C GLU A 842 28.47 5.30 -23.35
N ARG A 843 29.26 6.25 -23.86
CA ARG A 843 30.22 6.04 -24.95
C ARG A 843 31.63 5.74 -24.46
N GLY A 844 31.83 5.66 -23.14
CA GLY A 844 33.11 5.31 -22.54
C GLY A 844 34.14 6.45 -22.51
N TYR A 845 33.75 7.69 -22.80
CA TYR A 845 34.67 8.82 -22.79
C TYR A 845 34.95 9.32 -21.37
N LYS A 846 36.17 9.81 -21.14
CA LYS A 846 36.62 10.38 -19.86
C LYS A 846 36.38 11.88 -19.73
N LEU A 847 36.28 12.57 -20.87
CA LEU A 847 36.04 13.99 -20.95
C LEU A 847 34.68 14.26 -21.58
N ALA A 848 34.00 15.25 -21.04
CA ALA A 848 32.75 15.79 -21.55
C ALA A 848 32.82 17.31 -21.53
N ALA A 849 32.31 17.97 -22.55
CA ALA A 849 32.19 19.42 -22.56
C ALA A 849 30.85 19.87 -23.12
N THR A 850 30.26 20.87 -22.47
CA THR A 850 29.06 21.56 -22.99
C THR A 850 29.46 22.88 -23.63
N GLN A 851 28.89 23.21 -24.79
CA GLN A 851 29.11 24.46 -25.51
C GLN A 851 27.78 25.12 -25.90
N ASP A 852 27.80 26.44 -25.88
CA ASP A 852 26.74 27.33 -26.36
C ASP A 852 25.30 26.95 -25.97
N GLY A 853 25.12 26.41 -24.76
CA GLY A 853 23.82 26.04 -24.22
C GLY A 853 23.15 24.80 -24.84
N ARG A 854 23.70 24.23 -25.92
CA ARG A 854 23.01 23.21 -26.74
C ARG A 854 23.91 22.10 -27.27
N GLU A 855 25.22 22.20 -27.17
CA GLU A 855 26.14 21.24 -27.77
C GLU A 855 26.90 20.44 -26.71
N CYS A 856 27.11 19.16 -26.96
CA CYS A 856 27.84 18.24 -26.09
C CYS A 856 28.97 17.59 -26.90
N TYR A 857 30.17 17.61 -26.34
CA TYR A 857 31.37 17.05 -26.93
C TYR A 857 31.99 16.03 -25.97
N CYS A 858 32.49 14.92 -26.48
CA CYS A 858 33.15 13.88 -25.70
C CYS A 858 34.51 13.53 -26.29
N ASP A 859 35.48 13.22 -25.43
CA ASP A 859 36.79 12.70 -25.84
C ASP A 859 37.48 11.98 -24.68
N ASN A 860 38.64 11.39 -24.95
CA ASN A 860 39.57 10.91 -23.92
C ASN A 860 40.80 11.82 -23.78
N GLN A 861 40.95 12.82 -24.66
CA GLN A 861 42.03 13.79 -24.59
C GLN A 861 41.59 15.19 -25.03
N ILE A 862 42.37 16.19 -24.61
CA ILE A 862 42.20 17.59 -25.02
C ILE A 862 43.19 17.87 -26.14
N TYR A 863 42.71 18.28 -27.31
CA TYR A 863 43.57 18.74 -28.40
C TYR A 863 43.88 20.23 -28.25
N LYS A 864 45.14 20.59 -28.46
CA LYS A 864 45.61 21.98 -28.37
C LYS A 864 46.11 22.48 -29.72
N THR A 865 45.60 23.61 -30.18
CA THR A 865 46.03 24.26 -31.43
C THR A 865 45.84 25.77 -31.29
N GLY A 866 46.94 26.53 -31.29
CA GLY A 866 46.91 27.95 -30.97
C GLY A 866 46.31 28.20 -29.57
N SER A 867 45.18 28.91 -29.51
CA SER A 867 44.45 29.18 -28.26
C SER A 867 43.47 28.06 -27.87
N VAL A 868 43.11 27.14 -28.77
CA VAL A 868 42.19 26.02 -28.49
C VAL A 868 42.78 25.09 -27.43
N GLY A 869 41.97 24.69 -26.46
CA GLY A 869 42.39 23.81 -25.36
C GLY A 869 43.07 24.51 -24.19
N ASN A 870 43.15 25.85 -24.20
CA ASN A 870 43.61 26.64 -23.06
C ASN A 870 42.44 26.98 -22.13
N SER A 871 42.67 26.92 -20.83
CA SER A 871 41.71 27.35 -19.80
C SER A 871 41.58 28.87 -19.80
N VAL A 872 40.37 29.36 -19.54
CA VAL A 872 40.03 30.78 -19.38
C VAL A 872 39.20 30.98 -18.11
N SER A 873 38.92 32.23 -17.74
CA SER A 873 38.01 32.54 -16.63
C SER A 873 36.67 31.82 -16.81
N ASP A 874 36.14 31.23 -15.72
CA ASP A 874 34.85 30.54 -15.74
C ASP A 874 33.71 31.44 -16.23
N SER A 875 33.81 32.76 -16.00
CA SER A 875 32.86 33.75 -16.52
C SER A 875 32.77 33.82 -18.05
N ALA A 876 33.76 33.27 -18.78
CA ALA A 876 33.72 33.18 -20.23
C ALA A 876 32.74 32.08 -20.72
N CYS A 877 32.39 31.13 -19.87
CA CYS A 877 31.31 30.18 -20.10
C CYS A 877 30.05 30.75 -19.44
N SER A 878 29.23 31.47 -20.22
CA SER A 878 28.08 32.22 -19.71
C SER A 878 26.73 31.77 -20.27
N SER A 879 26.71 30.93 -21.31
CA SER A 879 25.48 30.43 -21.92
C SER A 879 24.76 29.49 -20.98
N LYS A 880 23.45 29.69 -20.83
CA LYS A 880 22.58 28.80 -20.04
C LYS A 880 22.25 27.53 -20.81
N CYS A 881 22.15 26.41 -20.11
CA CYS A 881 21.74 25.16 -20.72
C CYS A 881 20.28 25.24 -21.21
N SER A 882 20.00 24.82 -22.44
CA SER A 882 18.67 24.93 -23.05
C SER A 882 17.58 24.10 -22.35
N GLY A 883 17.95 23.02 -21.67
CA GLY A 883 17.06 22.18 -20.86
C GLY A 883 17.06 22.48 -19.36
N ASN A 884 17.96 23.34 -18.87
CA ASN A 884 18.00 23.79 -17.48
C ASN A 884 18.71 25.16 -17.35
N SER A 885 17.93 26.24 -17.23
CA SER A 885 18.47 27.60 -17.16
C SER A 885 19.24 27.93 -15.88
N ALA A 886 19.15 27.08 -14.85
CA ALA A 886 19.95 27.20 -13.63
C ALA A 886 21.42 26.79 -13.86
N GLN A 887 21.71 26.03 -14.92
CA GLN A 887 23.04 25.54 -15.25
C GLN A 887 23.73 26.38 -16.33
N THR A 888 25.05 26.33 -16.34
CA THR A 888 25.91 26.95 -17.36
C THR A 888 26.44 25.88 -18.29
N CYS A 889 26.25 26.05 -19.59
CA CYS A 889 26.65 25.11 -20.64
C CYS A 889 27.58 25.78 -21.66
N GLY A 890 28.76 26.21 -21.22
CA GLY A 890 29.76 26.84 -22.09
C GLY A 890 29.36 28.24 -22.57
N ALA A 891 29.85 28.63 -23.75
CA ALA A 891 29.39 29.77 -24.55
C ALA A 891 29.84 29.57 -26.02
N GLY A 892 29.55 30.50 -26.92
CA GLY A 892 30.09 30.46 -28.28
C GLY A 892 31.62 30.29 -28.29
N TRP A 893 32.12 29.19 -28.85
CA TRP A 893 33.54 28.80 -28.84
C TRP A 893 34.16 28.69 -27.43
N ARG A 894 33.35 28.37 -26.41
CA ARG A 894 33.79 28.14 -25.03
C ARG A 894 33.18 26.87 -24.48
N ASN A 895 34.04 25.95 -24.06
CA ASN A 895 33.67 24.66 -23.50
C ASN A 895 33.73 24.70 -21.98
N GLN A 896 32.61 24.44 -21.31
CA GLN A 896 32.64 24.07 -19.90
C GLN A 896 33.06 22.60 -19.82
N LEU A 897 34.25 22.32 -19.28
CA LEU A 897 34.88 21.01 -19.33
C LEU A 897 34.68 20.21 -18.03
N TYR A 898 34.44 18.91 -18.18
CA TYR A 898 34.29 17.96 -17.10
C TYR A 898 35.15 16.72 -17.35
N SER A 899 35.67 16.12 -16.29
CA SER A 899 36.49 14.91 -16.38
C SER A 899 36.08 13.87 -15.35
N ARG A 900 36.29 12.60 -15.67
CA ARG A 900 36.20 11.48 -14.72
C ARG A 900 37.50 10.66 -14.71
N PRO A 901 37.77 9.90 -13.64
CA PRO A 901 38.94 9.01 -13.54
C PRO A 901 39.08 8.02 -14.71
#